data_AF-A0A355F0Y2-F1
#
_entry.id   AF-A0A355F0Y2-F1
#
_cell.length_a   1.000
_cell.length_b   1.000
_cell.length_c   1.000
_cell.angle_alpha   90.00
_cell.angle_beta   90.00
_cell.angle_gamma   90.00
#
_symmetry.space_group_name_H-M   'P 1'
#
loop_
_entity.id
_entity.type
_entity.pdbx_description
1 polymer ?
#
loop_
_entity_poly.entity_id
_entity_poly.type
_entity_poly.pdbx_seq_one_letter_code
_entity_poly.pdbx_strand_id
1 'polypeptide(L)'
;ELPLDRPRPAMQEFRGGSVPFALEAEAAAGLRALARAGGATLFMALTALLQTLLHRATGQEDLLIGTPTAGRGAPRFSRVAGYFVNPVVLRADLSGAPGFAGLLDRLRPDVLAAYAHQDHPFALLAEQLQTQRDPGRPAVFQVLFLFQKSHLPELDGLAGFALGEDGHRLAWAGLELESLRLGWQPAPFDLTLSMAEREGGLAGSLQYDAALFDAATAERFAGHLGVLARAVVAQPERTVAELPLLTPGERGQLVAVWNDTAADLPDDLLVDRLIERQVERTPEAPAVDDGAESITYRELHQRASRLAGHLGRLGLAPQGRVGVCLDRSADAVVALLAVLQAGGAYVPLDPAYPPDRLRFIVEDAGIDLLLTGRHLGAMFAGTGVRAVCLDADRDAIAAAPPARRTERPPASLAYLIYTSGSTGRPKGVMVEHRQVANFFAAMDRRLGTAPGRWVAVTSISFDISVLELLWTLTRGYKVVLQDEAATSVVASRPVAARPLDFSLFYFADAGDDPQDKYRLLLEGAKLADARGFHALWTPERHFHTFGGLYPNPAVAGAAVAAVTRRLGIRAGSVVLPLHDPVRVAEDWAVVDNLSGGRAGISFASGWHSGDFVFAPDAFDDRHEIMYRGIETVRSLWRGEALTRRAAHGEEMAVRIQPRPLQEELPVWVTAFASPVTFRRAGEIGAGILTHLLDQTLEDVAEKIRLYREAWRAAGHPGTGTVTLMIHTFVAEDDATARAVVRAPFTEYLRSAVGLVTRMAKSFGLGEGGDLTPEDLEAVLAHAFDRYFETAGLFGSPATCRKTLDRLRDAGIDEIGCLIDFGVPCDTALEGLRRLADLREALAAEAAVGEADFSIPAQIARHGVTHLQCTPSLAGLLAADPATLGALGSLRALLLGGEALPVPLARTLRGSVRGEVLDVYGPTEATIWSTAESLGAVEERVPVGRPLANNTVRLLDAHLRQVPPGMPGEVWLGGDGVAAGYWRRPDLTAERFLPDPFASAPGARMYRTGDLGRWL
;
A
#
# COMPACT_ATOMS: atom_id res chain seq x y z
N GLU A 1 0.98 21.72 -10.13
CA GLU A 1 2.45 21.66 -10.30
C GLU A 1 2.77 21.39 -11.77
N LEU A 2 3.91 21.85 -12.27
CA LEU A 2 4.38 21.52 -13.62
C LEU A 2 4.62 20.00 -13.76
N PRO A 3 4.42 19.40 -14.94
CA PRO A 3 4.79 18.02 -15.17
C PRO A 3 6.32 17.89 -15.21
N LEU A 4 6.92 17.45 -14.10
CA LEU A 4 8.37 17.32 -13.95
C LEU A 4 8.85 15.94 -14.42
N ASP A 5 10.07 15.86 -14.96
CA ASP A 5 10.72 14.59 -15.30
C ASP A 5 11.19 13.89 -14.01
N ARG A 6 11.80 14.67 -13.12
CA ARG A 6 12.36 14.24 -11.83
C ARG A 6 11.55 14.76 -10.65
N PRO A 7 11.57 14.09 -9.48
CA PRO A 7 11.01 14.64 -8.26
C PRO A 7 11.78 15.91 -7.87
N ARG A 8 11.06 16.89 -7.33
CA ARG A 8 11.68 18.14 -6.87
C ARG A 8 12.65 17.85 -5.71
N PRO A 9 13.90 18.34 -5.77
CA PRO A 9 14.84 18.20 -4.66
C PRO A 9 14.39 19.04 -3.46
N ALA A 10 14.76 18.61 -2.24
CA ALA A 10 14.45 19.34 -1.01
C ALA A 10 15.13 20.73 -0.94
N MET A 11 16.19 20.94 -1.73
CA MET A 11 16.92 22.19 -1.85
C MET A 11 17.20 22.47 -3.33
N GLN A 12 17.00 23.71 -3.77
CA GLN A 12 17.30 24.10 -5.15
C GLN A 12 18.81 24.03 -5.45
N GLU A 13 19.19 23.36 -6.54
CA GLU A 13 20.59 23.18 -6.94
C GLU A 13 21.09 24.27 -7.91
N PHE A 14 20.19 25.09 -8.45
CA PHE A 14 20.47 26.16 -9.41
C PHE A 14 21.22 25.67 -10.67
N ARG A 15 21.03 24.41 -11.08
CA ARG A 15 21.63 23.86 -12.29
C ARG A 15 20.67 24.05 -13.44
N GLY A 16 21.10 24.74 -14.49
CA GLY A 16 20.24 25.08 -15.62
C GLY A 16 20.73 24.54 -16.95
N GLY A 17 19.78 24.31 -17.86
CA GLY A 17 20.02 24.20 -19.29
C GLY A 17 19.18 25.21 -20.06
N SER A 18 19.44 25.37 -21.36
CA SER A 18 18.69 26.31 -22.21
C SER A 18 18.52 25.75 -23.62
N VAL A 19 17.28 25.85 -24.13
CA VAL A 19 16.93 25.44 -25.50
C VAL A 19 16.54 26.68 -26.32
N PRO A 20 17.01 26.81 -27.57
CA PRO A 20 16.64 27.94 -28.41
C PRO A 20 15.16 27.87 -28.79
N PHE A 21 14.54 29.04 -28.94
CA PHE A 21 13.15 29.16 -29.38
C PHE A 21 12.99 30.36 -30.33
N ALA A 22 12.22 30.19 -31.40
CA ALA A 22 11.93 31.26 -32.34
C ALA A 22 10.49 31.14 -32.86
N LEU A 23 9.90 32.30 -33.15
CA LEU A 23 8.63 32.40 -33.87
C LEU A 23 8.87 33.06 -35.22
N GLU A 24 8.41 32.35 -36.26
CA GLU A 24 8.37 32.80 -37.64
C GLU A 24 7.69 34.18 -37.78
N ALA A 25 8.11 34.97 -38.77
CA ALA A 25 7.64 36.34 -38.97
C ALA A 25 6.11 36.43 -39.12
N GLU A 26 5.48 35.45 -39.78
CA GLU A 26 4.02 35.41 -39.96
C GLU A 26 3.27 35.26 -38.62
N ALA A 27 3.69 34.32 -37.77
CA ALA A 27 3.07 34.11 -36.46
C ALA A 27 3.29 35.33 -35.55
N ALA A 28 4.50 35.91 -35.56
CA ALA A 28 4.82 37.11 -34.81
C ALA A 28 3.97 38.32 -35.28
N ALA A 29 3.79 38.50 -36.59
CA ALA A 29 2.93 39.54 -37.15
C ALA A 29 1.46 39.34 -36.75
N GLY A 30 0.98 38.10 -36.80
CA GLY A 30 -0.37 37.73 -36.35
C GLY A 30 -0.62 38.05 -34.88
N LEU A 31 0.31 37.68 -33.99
CA LEU A 31 0.22 38.01 -32.56
C LEU A 31 0.22 39.53 -32.32
N ARG A 32 1.02 40.30 -33.06
CA ARG A 32 1.00 41.77 -33.01
C ARG A 32 -0.35 42.34 -33.44
N ALA A 33 -0.93 41.81 -34.51
CA ALA A 33 -2.23 42.24 -35.01
C ALA A 33 -3.35 41.95 -33.98
N LEU A 34 -3.33 40.75 -33.40
CA LEU A 34 -4.29 40.32 -32.38
C LEU A 34 -4.18 41.18 -31.12
N ALA A 35 -2.97 41.43 -30.63
CA ALA A 35 -2.73 42.32 -29.50
C ALA A 35 -3.26 43.74 -29.77
N ARG A 36 -2.97 44.31 -30.96
CA ARG A 36 -3.45 45.64 -31.35
C ARG A 36 -4.97 45.72 -31.41
N ALA A 37 -5.64 44.69 -31.92
CA ALA A 37 -7.09 44.63 -32.00
C ALA A 37 -7.75 44.68 -30.60
N GLY A 38 -7.17 44.01 -29.60
CA GLY A 38 -7.61 44.04 -28.20
C GLY A 38 -7.08 45.24 -27.38
N GLY A 39 -6.38 46.20 -28.01
CA GLY A 39 -5.72 47.30 -27.30
C GLY A 39 -4.65 46.84 -26.30
N ALA A 40 -4.08 45.66 -26.51
CA ALA A 40 -3.02 45.05 -25.72
C ALA A 40 -1.65 45.22 -26.41
N THR A 41 -0.59 44.94 -25.68
CA THR A 41 0.79 44.95 -26.21
C THR A 41 1.22 43.56 -26.66
N LEU A 42 2.27 43.48 -27.49
CA LEU A 42 2.86 42.18 -27.85
C LEU A 42 3.36 41.42 -26.61
N PHE A 43 3.88 42.13 -25.61
CA PHE A 43 4.25 41.56 -24.32
C PHE A 43 3.06 40.84 -23.67
N MET A 44 1.89 41.49 -23.57
CA MET A 44 0.68 40.88 -23.02
C MET A 44 0.23 39.65 -23.82
N ALA A 45 0.32 39.69 -25.17
CA ALA A 45 0.00 38.54 -26.00
C ALA A 45 0.95 37.35 -25.78
N LEU A 46 2.25 37.60 -25.65
CA LEU A 46 3.23 36.54 -25.35
C LEU A 46 3.05 36.00 -23.92
N THR A 47 2.71 36.86 -22.95
CA THR A 47 2.34 36.43 -21.60
C THR A 47 1.11 35.53 -21.61
N ALA A 48 0.03 35.92 -22.29
CA ALA A 48 -1.17 35.09 -22.41
C ALA A 48 -0.88 33.76 -23.12
N LEU A 49 0.01 33.76 -24.12
CA LEU A 49 0.43 32.56 -24.82
C LEU A 49 1.18 31.58 -23.89
N LEU A 50 2.13 32.08 -23.09
CA LEU A 50 2.84 31.28 -22.09
C LEU A 50 1.87 30.75 -21.02
N GLN A 51 0.98 31.60 -20.49
CA GLN A 51 -0.04 31.19 -19.52
C GLN A 51 -0.99 30.13 -20.09
N THR A 52 -1.34 30.23 -21.38
CA THR A 52 -2.13 29.19 -22.08
C THR A 52 -1.38 27.86 -22.10
N LEU A 53 -0.09 27.83 -22.42
CA LEU A 53 0.71 26.62 -22.39
C LEU A 53 0.75 26.02 -20.97
N LEU A 54 0.99 26.84 -19.96
CA LEU A 54 1.04 26.41 -18.56
C LEU A 54 -0.31 25.86 -18.09
N HIS A 55 -1.43 26.48 -18.48
CA HIS A 55 -2.77 25.98 -18.21
C HIS A 55 -2.96 24.58 -18.81
N ARG A 56 -2.57 24.40 -20.08
CA ARG A 56 -2.68 23.10 -20.77
C ARG A 56 -1.76 22.03 -20.15
N ALA A 57 -0.59 22.42 -19.65
CA ALA A 57 0.37 21.51 -19.05
C ALA A 57 0.00 21.08 -17.61
N THR A 58 -0.67 21.95 -16.85
CA THR A 58 -0.93 21.76 -15.42
C THR A 58 -2.39 21.49 -15.07
N GLY A 59 -3.32 21.83 -15.97
CA GLY A 59 -4.75 21.85 -15.71
C GLY A 59 -5.21 22.99 -14.78
N GLN A 60 -4.33 23.89 -14.36
CA GLN A 60 -4.67 24.99 -13.45
C GLN A 60 -5.32 26.14 -14.22
N GLU A 61 -6.42 26.68 -13.67
CA GLU A 61 -7.10 27.87 -14.21
C GLU A 61 -6.56 29.19 -13.64
N ASP A 62 -5.87 29.12 -12.50
CA ASP A 62 -5.26 30.26 -11.81
C ASP A 62 -3.74 30.11 -11.82
N LEU A 63 -3.06 30.98 -12.56
CA LEU A 63 -1.62 30.87 -12.83
C LEU A 63 -0.87 32.13 -12.45
N LEU A 64 0.30 31.96 -11.85
CA LEU A 64 1.23 33.04 -11.53
C LEU A 64 2.50 32.91 -12.37
N ILE A 65 2.90 33.99 -13.01
CA ILE A 65 4.23 34.11 -13.63
C ILE A 65 4.91 35.39 -13.15
N GLY A 66 6.23 35.40 -13.08
CA GLY A 66 7.00 36.62 -12.83
C GLY A 66 7.45 37.28 -14.12
N THR A 67 7.58 38.61 -14.09
CA THR A 67 8.28 39.38 -15.12
C THR A 67 9.17 40.43 -14.46
N PRO A 68 10.44 40.58 -14.84
CA PRO A 68 11.29 41.62 -14.30
C PRO A 68 10.87 42.99 -14.84
N THR A 69 10.86 44.00 -13.98
CA THR A 69 10.79 45.41 -14.38
C THR A 69 12.17 46.04 -14.29
N ALA A 70 12.43 47.05 -15.12
CA ALA A 70 13.72 47.73 -15.11
C ALA A 70 14.00 48.50 -13.82
N GLY A 71 12.96 48.84 -13.03
CA GLY A 71 13.05 49.64 -11.80
C GLY A 71 13.63 51.04 -12.01
N ARG A 72 13.55 51.57 -13.25
CA ARG A 72 14.10 52.87 -13.65
C ARG A 72 13.02 53.92 -13.94
N GLY A 73 11.87 53.84 -13.26
CA GLY A 73 10.72 54.72 -13.50
C GLY A 73 11.02 56.22 -13.32
N ALA A 74 11.97 56.58 -12.45
CA ALA A 74 12.41 57.96 -12.28
C ALA A 74 13.54 58.33 -13.27
N PRO A 75 13.47 59.47 -13.99
CA PRO A 75 14.47 59.88 -14.98
C PRO A 75 15.91 59.90 -14.45
N ARG A 76 16.10 60.22 -13.15
CA ARG A 76 17.40 60.21 -12.47
C ARG A 76 18.10 58.85 -12.47
N PHE A 77 17.35 57.75 -12.56
CA PHE A 77 17.89 56.39 -12.56
C PHE A 77 18.19 55.85 -13.97
N SER A 78 17.83 56.57 -15.03
CA SER A 78 18.05 56.13 -16.42
C SER A 78 19.52 55.91 -16.77
N ARG A 79 20.45 56.66 -16.14
CA ARG A 79 21.90 56.63 -16.42
C ARG A 79 22.77 56.11 -15.28
N VAL A 80 22.17 55.54 -14.22
CA VAL A 80 22.91 55.05 -13.04
C VAL A 80 23.25 53.58 -13.20
N ALA A 81 24.51 53.21 -13.04
CA ALA A 81 24.92 51.80 -12.93
C ALA A 81 24.55 51.27 -11.53
N GLY A 82 23.84 50.14 -11.48
CA GLY A 82 23.35 49.54 -10.23
C GLY A 82 22.27 48.47 -10.48
N TYR A 83 21.91 47.73 -9.44
CA TYR A 83 20.84 46.72 -9.49
C TYR A 83 19.48 47.35 -9.17
N PHE A 84 18.62 47.44 -10.18
CA PHE A 84 17.28 48.04 -10.08
C PHE A 84 16.17 47.04 -10.44
N VAL A 85 16.53 45.82 -10.85
CA VAL A 85 15.54 44.86 -11.35
C VAL A 85 14.64 44.42 -10.21
N ASN A 86 13.33 44.58 -10.40
CA ASN A 86 12.30 44.14 -9.45
C ASN A 86 11.27 43.29 -10.19
N PRO A 87 11.10 42.01 -9.83
CA PRO A 87 10.05 41.16 -10.39
C PRO A 87 8.65 41.65 -9.99
N VAL A 88 7.73 41.61 -10.94
CA VAL A 88 6.29 41.80 -10.71
C VAL A 88 5.59 40.49 -11.04
N VAL A 89 4.60 40.12 -10.24
CA VAL A 89 3.82 38.89 -10.41
C VAL A 89 2.58 39.18 -11.24
N LEU A 90 2.39 38.42 -12.32
CA LEU A 90 1.24 38.48 -13.19
C LEU A 90 0.38 37.25 -12.96
N ARG A 91 -0.88 37.46 -12.55
CA ARG A 91 -1.88 36.41 -12.39
C ARG A 91 -2.74 36.29 -13.64
N ALA A 92 -3.10 35.08 -14.01
CA ALA A 92 -4.02 34.78 -15.09
C ALA A 92 -5.24 34.05 -14.55
N ASP A 93 -6.43 34.43 -15.02
CA ASP A 93 -7.68 33.72 -14.78
C ASP A 93 -8.22 33.11 -16.08
N LEU A 94 -8.02 31.81 -16.23
CA LEU A 94 -8.49 30.99 -17.35
C LEU A 94 -9.84 30.30 -17.05
N SER A 95 -10.52 30.66 -15.97
CA SER A 95 -11.83 30.08 -15.64
C SER A 95 -12.89 30.41 -16.70
N GLY A 96 -13.83 29.48 -16.89
CA GLY A 96 -14.91 29.63 -17.87
C GLY A 96 -14.49 29.44 -19.33
N ALA A 97 -13.36 28.75 -19.57
CA ALA A 97 -12.88 28.34 -20.89
C ALA A 97 -12.83 29.48 -21.94
N PRO A 98 -12.10 30.57 -21.68
CA PRO A 98 -12.05 31.71 -22.59
C PRO A 98 -11.38 31.35 -23.93
N GLY A 99 -11.77 32.07 -24.99
CA GLY A 99 -10.94 32.18 -26.19
C GLY A 99 -9.67 33.02 -25.91
N PHE A 100 -8.70 32.99 -26.82
CA PHE A 100 -7.45 33.72 -26.64
C PHE A 100 -7.65 35.25 -26.63
N ALA A 101 -8.57 35.76 -27.46
CA ALA A 101 -8.94 37.18 -27.44
C ALA A 101 -9.54 37.59 -26.08
N GLY A 102 -10.48 36.79 -25.55
CA GLY A 102 -11.07 37.03 -24.23
C GLY A 102 -10.05 36.94 -23.08
N LEU A 103 -9.06 36.04 -23.18
CA LEU A 103 -7.97 35.97 -22.22
C LEU A 103 -7.10 37.24 -22.23
N LEU A 104 -6.81 37.78 -23.42
CA LEU A 104 -6.09 39.05 -23.55
C LEU A 104 -6.85 40.22 -22.94
N ASP A 105 -8.18 40.27 -23.12
CA ASP A 105 -9.03 41.32 -22.55
C ASP A 105 -9.03 41.28 -21.02
N ARG A 106 -8.99 40.10 -20.42
CA ARG A 106 -8.86 39.91 -18.96
C ARG A 106 -7.46 40.27 -18.45
N LEU A 107 -6.42 39.81 -19.15
CA LEU A 107 -5.02 40.01 -18.73
C LEU A 107 -4.61 41.49 -18.79
N ARG A 108 -5.10 42.26 -19.76
CA ARG A 108 -4.71 43.65 -19.97
C ARG A 108 -4.87 44.55 -18.72
N PRO A 109 -6.06 44.67 -18.09
CA PRO A 109 -6.20 45.48 -16.88
C PRO A 109 -5.31 44.99 -15.73
N ASP A 110 -5.14 43.68 -15.56
CA ASP A 110 -4.32 43.10 -14.49
C ASP A 110 -2.84 43.42 -14.65
N VAL A 111 -2.31 43.32 -15.88
CA VAL A 111 -0.93 43.69 -16.18
C VAL A 111 -0.72 45.20 -15.96
N LEU A 112 -1.66 46.04 -16.39
CA LEU A 112 -1.56 47.49 -16.17
C LEU A 112 -1.59 47.83 -14.67
N ALA A 113 -2.46 47.19 -13.89
CA ALA A 113 -2.53 47.36 -12.45
C ALA A 113 -1.22 46.90 -11.77
N ALA A 114 -0.70 45.73 -12.13
CA ALA A 114 0.55 45.21 -11.59
C ALA A 114 1.73 46.16 -11.85
N TYR A 115 1.83 46.70 -13.07
CA TYR A 115 2.88 47.67 -13.42
C TYR A 115 2.71 49.05 -12.78
N ALA A 116 1.48 49.47 -12.44
CA ALA A 116 1.24 50.69 -11.66
C ALA A 116 1.83 50.59 -10.24
N HIS A 117 2.05 49.36 -9.75
CA HIS A 117 2.64 49.04 -8.45
C HIS A 117 4.06 48.45 -8.53
N GLN A 118 4.76 48.62 -9.66
CA GLN A 118 6.08 48.02 -9.89
C GLN A 118 7.19 48.47 -8.91
N ASP A 119 6.98 49.58 -8.20
CA ASP A 119 7.95 50.12 -7.23
C ASP A 119 7.91 49.39 -5.87
N HIS A 120 6.91 48.53 -5.63
CA HIS A 120 6.84 47.71 -4.41
C HIS A 120 7.88 46.57 -4.47
N PRO A 121 8.81 46.45 -3.50
CA PRO A 121 9.82 45.40 -3.51
C PRO A 121 9.20 43.99 -3.45
N PHE A 122 9.58 43.12 -4.38
CA PHE A 122 9.10 41.74 -4.43
C PHE A 122 9.35 40.98 -3.11
N ALA A 123 10.49 41.20 -2.45
CA ALA A 123 10.82 40.56 -1.18
C ALA A 123 9.79 40.86 -0.08
N LEU A 124 9.27 42.09 -0.02
CA LEU A 124 8.24 42.47 0.94
C LEU A 124 6.89 41.85 0.59
N LEU A 125 6.55 41.77 -0.70
CA LEU A 125 5.35 41.07 -1.16
C LEU A 125 5.38 39.59 -0.76
N ALA A 126 6.50 38.91 -1.01
CA ALA A 126 6.67 37.50 -0.65
C ALA A 126 6.59 37.28 0.88
N GLU A 127 7.12 38.19 1.69
CA GLU A 127 7.02 38.16 3.15
C GLU A 127 5.57 38.33 3.63
N GLN A 128 4.83 39.29 3.05
CA GLN A 128 3.45 39.58 3.45
C GLN A 128 2.44 38.50 3.05
N LEU A 129 2.68 37.82 1.93
CA LEU A 129 1.79 36.73 1.48
C LEU A 129 1.86 35.48 2.36
N GLN A 130 2.79 35.40 3.32
CA GLN A 130 2.97 34.28 4.27
C GLN A 130 2.95 32.90 3.61
N THR A 131 3.42 32.79 2.36
CA THR A 131 3.50 31.51 1.68
C THR A 131 4.46 30.61 2.44
N GLN A 132 4.09 29.34 2.69
CA GLN A 132 4.99 28.36 3.30
C GLN A 132 6.34 28.37 2.59
N ARG A 133 7.44 28.57 3.32
CA ARG A 133 8.78 28.56 2.74
C ARG A 133 9.18 27.13 2.42
N ASP A 134 9.31 26.84 1.13
CA ASP A 134 9.83 25.59 0.59
C ASP A 134 11.24 25.87 -0.01
N PRO A 135 12.32 25.38 0.60
CA PRO A 135 13.69 25.60 0.09
C PRO A 135 13.95 25.01 -1.30
N GLY A 136 13.08 24.12 -1.79
CA GLY A 136 13.12 23.57 -3.15
C GLY A 136 12.37 24.41 -4.19
N ARG A 137 11.74 25.53 -3.81
CA ARG A 137 10.93 26.37 -4.71
C ARG A 137 11.26 27.86 -4.61
N PRO A 138 11.27 28.58 -5.74
CA PRO A 138 11.18 30.02 -5.73
C PRO A 138 9.87 30.49 -5.08
N ALA A 139 9.94 31.58 -4.32
CA ALA A 139 8.78 32.14 -3.64
C ALA A 139 7.75 32.70 -4.64
N VAL A 140 6.46 32.51 -4.33
CA VAL A 140 5.29 33.03 -5.07
C VAL A 140 5.09 32.47 -6.48
N PHE A 141 6.09 32.44 -7.35
CA PHE A 141 5.99 31.96 -8.74
C PHE A 141 7.22 31.15 -9.16
N GLN A 142 7.04 30.19 -10.07
CA GLN A 142 8.11 29.29 -10.52
C GLN A 142 8.50 29.48 -11.99
N VAL A 143 7.72 30.26 -12.75
CA VAL A 143 7.98 30.56 -14.16
C VAL A 143 8.24 32.04 -14.34
N LEU A 144 9.36 32.38 -14.96
CA LEU A 144 9.74 33.76 -15.28
C LEU A 144 9.62 34.01 -16.79
N PHE A 145 9.05 35.16 -17.17
CA PHE A 145 9.00 35.62 -18.55
C PHE A 145 9.78 36.91 -18.71
N LEU A 146 10.71 36.94 -19.67
CA LEU A 146 11.47 38.13 -20.06
C LEU A 146 11.17 38.47 -21.50
N PHE A 147 10.77 39.71 -21.73
CA PHE A 147 10.61 40.26 -23.07
C PHE A 147 11.46 41.52 -23.22
N GLN A 148 12.41 41.47 -24.14
CA GLN A 148 13.27 42.60 -24.47
C GLN A 148 12.80 43.23 -25.77
N LYS A 149 12.42 44.50 -25.70
CA LYS A 149 12.14 45.29 -26.90
C LYS A 149 13.45 45.89 -27.38
N SER A 150 13.88 45.50 -28.58
CA SER A 150 15.08 46.01 -29.24
C SER A 150 14.91 47.52 -29.47
N HIS A 151 15.48 48.34 -28.59
CA HIS A 151 15.23 49.79 -28.56
C HIS A 151 16.34 50.62 -29.22
N LEU A 152 17.35 49.99 -29.83
CA LEU A 152 18.47 50.71 -30.44
C LEU A 152 18.86 50.06 -31.78
N PRO A 153 18.49 50.67 -32.93
CA PRO A 153 18.90 50.23 -34.26
C PRO A 153 20.43 50.15 -34.43
N GLU A 154 21.18 50.95 -33.66
CA GLU A 154 22.65 50.96 -33.61
C GLU A 154 23.24 49.68 -32.98
N LEU A 155 22.42 48.85 -32.33
CA LEU A 155 22.81 47.64 -31.60
C LEU A 155 22.15 46.36 -32.17
N ASP A 156 21.56 46.40 -33.36
CA ASP A 156 20.92 45.22 -33.97
C ASP A 156 21.88 44.02 -34.09
N GLY A 157 23.18 44.29 -34.29
CA GLY A 157 24.24 43.27 -34.29
C GLY A 157 24.58 42.68 -32.92
N LEU A 158 24.09 43.25 -31.80
CA LEU A 158 24.30 42.73 -30.44
C LEU A 158 23.15 41.82 -29.97
N ALA A 159 22.08 41.67 -30.75
CA ALA A 159 20.95 40.82 -30.36
C ALA A 159 21.38 39.37 -30.09
N GLY A 160 22.29 38.81 -30.89
CA GLY A 160 22.86 37.48 -30.64
C GLY A 160 23.65 37.37 -29.33
N PHE A 161 24.31 38.46 -28.89
CA PHE A 161 24.96 38.53 -27.58
C PHE A 161 23.95 38.61 -26.43
N ALA A 162 22.88 39.40 -26.60
CA ALA A 162 21.82 39.54 -25.60
C ALA A 162 20.98 38.26 -25.42
N LEU A 163 20.86 37.47 -26.48
CA LEU A 163 20.16 36.18 -26.49
C LEU A 163 21.03 35.00 -26.03
N GLY A 164 22.32 35.21 -25.78
CA GLY A 164 23.25 34.15 -25.35
C GLY A 164 23.51 33.10 -26.44
N GLU A 165 23.46 33.51 -27.71
CA GLU A 165 23.84 32.67 -28.85
C GLU A 165 25.36 32.45 -28.80
N ASP A 166 25.79 31.18 -28.78
CA ASP A 166 27.21 30.83 -28.70
C ASP A 166 27.90 31.01 -30.05
N GLY A 167 29.11 31.55 -30.05
CA GLY A 167 29.88 31.81 -31.28
C GLY A 167 29.33 32.93 -32.17
N HIS A 168 28.36 33.72 -31.68
CA HIS A 168 27.86 34.89 -32.42
C HIS A 168 28.98 35.93 -32.56
N ARG A 169 29.27 36.36 -33.79
CA ARG A 169 30.33 37.32 -34.10
C ARG A 169 29.80 38.67 -34.55
N LEU A 170 30.38 39.75 -34.02
CA LEU A 170 30.07 41.12 -34.41
C LEU A 170 31.35 41.93 -34.57
N ALA A 171 31.49 42.58 -35.73
CA ALA A 171 32.47 43.63 -35.91
C ALA A 171 31.91 44.95 -35.36
N TRP A 172 32.50 45.49 -34.29
CA TRP A 172 32.08 46.75 -33.67
C TRP A 172 33.30 47.60 -33.31
N ALA A 173 33.28 48.87 -33.75
CA ALA A 173 34.35 49.83 -33.50
C ALA A 173 35.78 49.33 -33.87
N GLY A 174 35.90 48.51 -34.92
CA GLY A 174 37.18 47.94 -35.37
C GLY A 174 37.66 46.71 -34.58
N LEU A 175 36.84 46.20 -33.66
CA LEU A 175 37.08 44.95 -32.91
C LEU A 175 36.15 43.85 -33.42
N GLU A 176 36.64 42.61 -33.46
CA GLU A 176 35.79 41.43 -33.61
C GLU A 176 35.42 40.92 -32.21
N LEU A 177 34.12 40.97 -31.91
CA LEU A 177 33.53 40.42 -30.70
C LEU A 177 33.01 39.03 -31.03
N GLU A 178 33.26 38.05 -30.15
CA GLU A 178 32.68 36.70 -30.22
C GLU A 178 31.98 36.41 -28.89
N SER A 179 30.73 35.94 -28.97
CA SER A 179 29.95 35.51 -27.80
C SER A 179 30.46 34.16 -27.31
N LEU A 180 30.68 34.05 -26.01
CA LEU A 180 31.14 32.82 -25.35
C LEU A 180 30.10 32.34 -24.34
N ARG A 181 29.59 31.13 -24.53
CA ARG A 181 28.75 30.48 -23.53
C ARG A 181 29.59 29.95 -22.37
N LEU A 182 29.32 30.44 -21.17
CA LEU A 182 29.89 29.86 -19.95
C LEU A 182 29.28 28.47 -19.70
N GLY A 183 30.11 27.48 -19.39
CA GLY A 183 29.68 26.08 -19.21
C GLY A 183 28.75 25.83 -18.01
N TRP A 184 28.59 26.82 -17.12
CA TRP A 184 27.63 26.79 -16.02
C TRP A 184 26.52 27.81 -16.29
N GLN A 185 25.28 27.34 -16.38
CA GLN A 185 24.09 28.19 -16.50
C GLN A 185 23.23 28.08 -15.24
N PRO A 186 23.18 29.10 -14.38
CA PRO A 186 22.30 29.06 -13.22
C PRO A 186 20.84 29.19 -13.63
N ALA A 187 19.98 28.29 -13.13
CA ALA A 187 18.52 28.37 -13.29
C ALA A 187 17.87 28.72 -11.94
N PRO A 188 17.55 30.00 -11.68
CA PRO A 188 16.91 30.41 -10.43
C PRO A 188 15.40 30.12 -10.38
N PHE A 189 14.79 29.80 -11.52
CA PHE A 189 13.37 29.43 -11.66
C PHE A 189 13.25 28.09 -12.37
N ASP A 190 12.13 27.39 -12.15
CA ASP A 190 11.85 26.10 -12.80
C ASP A 190 11.92 26.24 -14.33
N LEU A 191 11.31 27.30 -14.87
CA LEU A 191 11.36 27.67 -16.28
C LEU A 191 11.53 29.19 -16.44
N THR A 192 12.34 29.60 -17.40
CA THR A 192 12.49 31.00 -17.80
C THR A 192 12.41 31.14 -19.31
N LEU A 193 11.35 31.78 -19.82
CA LEU A 193 11.22 32.10 -21.24
C LEU A 193 11.77 33.52 -21.50
N SER A 194 12.82 33.62 -22.30
CA SER A 194 13.40 34.89 -22.74
C SER A 194 13.11 35.11 -24.22
N MET A 195 12.60 36.28 -24.59
CA MET A 195 12.18 36.61 -25.95
C MET A 195 12.61 38.04 -26.32
N ALA A 196 13.03 38.24 -27.57
CA ALA A 196 13.35 39.54 -28.15
C ALA A 196 12.83 39.66 -29.59
N GLU A 197 12.68 40.90 -30.06
CA GLU A 197 12.36 41.16 -31.48
C GLU A 197 13.61 41.03 -32.36
N ARG A 198 13.49 40.28 -33.46
CA ARG A 198 14.54 40.06 -34.47
C ARG A 198 13.92 40.14 -35.86
N GLU A 199 14.53 40.85 -36.81
CA GLU A 199 14.12 41.04 -38.23
C GLU A 199 12.74 40.44 -38.61
N GLY A 200 11.65 41.13 -38.27
CA GLY A 200 10.27 40.73 -38.58
C GLY A 200 9.64 39.64 -37.69
N GLY A 201 10.43 38.76 -37.08
CA GLY A 201 10.03 37.69 -36.17
C GLY A 201 10.31 37.95 -34.69
N LEU A 202 10.39 36.85 -33.92
CA LEU A 202 10.79 36.83 -32.50
C LEU A 202 11.79 35.68 -32.29
N ALA A 203 12.82 35.92 -31.49
CA ALA A 203 13.83 34.93 -31.14
C ALA A 203 14.12 34.96 -29.64
N GLY A 204 14.56 33.84 -29.09
CA GLY A 204 14.62 33.64 -27.66
C GLY A 204 15.19 32.29 -27.25
N SER A 205 15.02 31.99 -25.96
CA SER A 205 15.36 30.69 -25.39
C SER A 205 14.45 30.36 -24.21
N LEU A 206 14.25 29.06 -24.00
CA LEU A 206 13.61 28.52 -22.81
C LEU A 206 14.70 27.90 -21.93
N GLN A 207 15.00 28.58 -20.82
CA GLN A 207 15.87 28.04 -19.78
C GLN A 207 15.04 27.18 -18.82
N TYR A 208 15.63 26.11 -18.31
CA TYR A 208 14.99 25.16 -17.40
C TYR A 208 15.94 24.74 -16.27
N ASP A 209 15.38 24.37 -15.11
CA ASP A 209 16.12 23.72 -14.03
C ASP A 209 16.39 22.24 -14.39
N ALA A 210 17.67 21.89 -14.57
CA ALA A 210 18.12 20.57 -14.95
C ALA A 210 17.96 19.52 -13.84
N ALA A 211 17.72 19.94 -12.59
CA ALA A 211 17.30 19.03 -11.52
C ALA A 211 15.84 18.58 -11.69
N LEU A 212 15.04 19.30 -12.49
CA LEU A 212 13.60 19.04 -12.68
C LEU A 212 13.26 18.52 -14.07
N PHE A 213 13.93 19.05 -15.11
CA PHE A 213 13.59 18.81 -16.51
C PHE A 213 14.78 18.30 -17.32
N ASP A 214 14.47 17.49 -18.32
CA ASP A 214 15.36 17.14 -19.42
C ASP A 214 15.31 18.18 -20.54
N ALA A 215 16.42 18.26 -21.29
CA ALA A 215 16.50 19.09 -22.49
C ALA A 215 15.35 18.78 -23.47
N ALA A 216 15.05 17.49 -23.65
CA ALA A 216 13.97 17.04 -24.52
C ALA A 216 12.59 17.55 -24.06
N THR A 217 12.35 17.68 -22.76
CA THR A 217 11.11 18.24 -22.21
C THR A 217 11.00 19.73 -22.46
N ALA A 218 12.10 20.47 -22.29
CA ALA A 218 12.15 21.89 -22.62
C ALA A 218 11.96 22.13 -24.14
N GLU A 219 12.57 21.30 -25.00
CA GLU A 219 12.36 21.34 -26.45
C GLU A 219 10.89 21.11 -26.83
N ARG A 220 10.22 20.15 -26.17
CA ARG A 220 8.78 19.93 -26.36
C ARG A 220 7.95 21.14 -25.96
N PHE A 221 8.20 21.75 -24.79
CA PHE A 221 7.49 22.96 -24.38
C PHE A 221 7.70 24.11 -25.37
N ALA A 222 8.91 24.31 -25.87
CA ALA A 222 9.20 25.30 -26.91
C ALA A 222 8.43 25.00 -28.21
N GLY A 223 8.40 23.73 -28.65
CA GLY A 223 7.63 23.29 -29.80
C GLY A 223 6.12 23.53 -29.64
N HIS A 224 5.56 23.19 -28.49
CA HIS A 224 4.16 23.41 -28.12
C HIS A 224 3.80 24.90 -28.14
N LEU A 225 4.67 25.75 -27.61
CA LEU A 225 4.49 27.20 -27.64
C LEU A 225 4.40 27.73 -29.08
N GLY A 226 5.22 27.19 -29.99
CA GLY A 226 5.18 27.52 -31.42
C GLY A 226 3.91 27.04 -32.12
N VAL A 227 3.40 25.84 -31.79
CA VAL A 227 2.13 25.33 -32.31
C VAL A 227 0.96 26.20 -31.82
N LEU A 228 0.93 26.51 -30.53
CA LEU A 228 -0.09 27.38 -29.93
C LEU A 228 -0.06 28.77 -30.55
N ALA A 229 1.12 29.37 -30.77
CA ALA A 229 1.24 30.70 -31.38
C ALA A 229 0.55 30.78 -32.74
N ARG A 230 0.73 29.76 -33.60
CA ARG A 230 0.04 29.68 -34.89
C ARG A 230 -1.45 29.46 -34.72
N ALA A 231 -1.85 28.63 -33.76
CA ALA A 231 -3.24 28.29 -33.52
C ALA A 231 -4.07 29.48 -33.00
N VAL A 232 -3.54 30.26 -32.05
CA VAL A 232 -4.25 31.43 -31.50
C VAL A 232 -4.41 32.54 -32.52
N VAL A 233 -3.46 32.67 -33.47
CA VAL A 233 -3.57 33.62 -34.58
C VAL A 233 -4.65 33.18 -35.57
N ALA A 234 -4.71 31.88 -35.88
CA ALA A 234 -5.68 31.34 -36.83
C ALA A 234 -7.11 31.28 -36.27
N GLN A 235 -7.27 31.02 -34.97
CA GLN A 235 -8.56 30.77 -34.32
C GLN A 235 -8.66 31.49 -32.96
N PRO A 236 -8.62 32.83 -32.92
CA PRO A 236 -8.53 33.60 -31.67
C PRO A 236 -9.75 33.47 -30.73
N GLU A 237 -10.93 33.21 -31.30
CA GLU A 237 -12.18 33.05 -30.55
C GLU A 237 -12.39 31.62 -30.04
N ARG A 238 -11.63 30.65 -30.56
CA ARG A 238 -11.73 29.27 -30.09
C ARG A 238 -11.18 29.18 -28.68
N THR A 239 -11.83 28.37 -27.84
CA THR A 239 -11.43 28.19 -26.46
C THR A 239 -9.97 27.72 -26.40
N VAL A 240 -9.18 28.32 -25.52
CA VAL A 240 -7.74 28.01 -25.43
C VAL A 240 -7.48 26.55 -25.05
N ALA A 241 -8.42 25.94 -24.33
CA ALA A 241 -8.44 24.51 -24.05
C ALA A 241 -8.43 23.70 -25.35
N GLU A 242 -9.20 24.10 -26.37
CA GLU A 242 -9.43 23.36 -27.61
C GLU A 242 -8.32 23.46 -28.67
N LEU A 243 -7.39 24.40 -28.52
CA LEU A 243 -6.33 24.62 -29.51
C LEU A 243 -5.36 23.44 -29.61
N PRO A 244 -4.82 23.15 -30.81
CA PRO A 244 -3.84 22.09 -31.00
C PRO A 244 -2.54 22.38 -30.24
N LEU A 245 -1.95 21.33 -29.67
CA LEU A 245 -0.72 21.40 -28.89
C LEU A 245 0.39 20.51 -29.45
N LEU A 246 0.00 19.33 -29.98
CA LEU A 246 0.93 18.36 -30.57
C LEU A 246 1.67 18.96 -31.76
N THR A 247 2.99 18.83 -31.74
CA THR A 247 3.82 19.03 -32.92
C THR A 247 3.55 17.94 -33.97
N PRO A 248 3.86 18.18 -35.26
CA PRO A 248 3.73 17.16 -36.29
C PRO A 248 4.50 15.87 -35.97
N GLY A 249 5.68 15.97 -35.38
CA GLY A 249 6.49 14.83 -34.96
C GLY A 249 5.82 14.01 -33.86
N GLU A 250 5.34 14.65 -32.80
CA GLU A 250 4.64 13.97 -31.70
C GLU A 250 3.34 13.30 -32.17
N ARG A 251 2.58 13.97 -33.06
CA ARG A 251 1.38 13.36 -33.66
C ARG A 251 1.72 12.08 -34.41
N GLY A 252 2.80 12.08 -35.20
CA GLY A 252 3.29 10.88 -35.88
C GLY A 252 3.66 9.78 -34.89
N GLN A 253 4.40 10.12 -33.83
CA GLN A 253 4.82 9.17 -32.79
C GLN A 253 3.62 8.52 -32.08
N LEU A 254 2.67 9.32 -31.60
CA LEU A 254 1.51 8.86 -30.82
C LEU A 254 0.54 8.01 -31.64
N VAL A 255 0.30 8.41 -32.89
CA VAL A 255 -0.72 7.78 -33.74
C VAL A 255 -0.16 6.60 -34.52
N ALA A 256 1.06 6.72 -35.07
CA ALA A 256 1.60 5.78 -36.04
C ALA A 256 2.75 4.91 -35.53
N VAL A 257 3.35 5.22 -34.37
CA VAL A 257 4.50 4.45 -33.86
C VAL A 257 4.18 3.71 -32.57
N TRP A 258 3.74 4.43 -31.53
CA TRP A 258 3.47 3.78 -30.22
C TRP A 258 2.23 2.89 -30.20
N ASN A 259 1.31 3.10 -31.15
CA ASN A 259 0.09 2.32 -31.30
C ASN A 259 0.10 1.41 -32.54
N ASP A 260 1.25 1.25 -33.20
CA ASP A 260 1.41 0.26 -34.28
C ASP A 260 1.65 -1.13 -33.67
N THR A 261 0.57 -1.70 -33.15
CA THR A 261 0.59 -2.97 -32.41
C THR A 261 -0.04 -4.12 -33.17
N ALA A 262 -0.37 -3.93 -34.45
CA ALA A 262 -1.01 -4.93 -35.27
C ALA A 262 -0.20 -6.26 -35.28
N ALA A 263 -0.90 -7.36 -35.07
CA ALA A 263 -0.34 -8.69 -34.98
C ALA A 263 -1.31 -9.74 -35.50
N ASP A 264 -0.77 -10.78 -36.11
CA ASP A 264 -1.55 -11.91 -36.58
C ASP A 264 -2.23 -12.63 -35.41
N LEU A 265 -3.51 -12.94 -35.60
CA LEU A 265 -4.30 -13.74 -34.68
C LEU A 265 -4.20 -15.24 -35.06
N PRO A 266 -4.40 -16.15 -34.10
CA PRO A 266 -4.44 -17.59 -34.41
C PRO A 266 -5.64 -17.95 -35.29
N ASP A 267 -5.50 -19.03 -36.07
CA ASP A 267 -6.55 -19.52 -36.98
C ASP A 267 -7.88 -19.85 -36.28
N ASP A 268 -7.81 -20.26 -35.00
CA ASP A 268 -8.96 -20.52 -34.16
C ASP A 268 -8.97 -19.55 -33.00
N LEU A 269 -10.10 -18.91 -32.78
CA LEU A 269 -10.28 -17.90 -31.75
C LEU A 269 -11.10 -18.44 -30.58
N LEU A 270 -11.54 -19.69 -30.62
CA LEU A 270 -12.25 -20.34 -29.52
C LEU A 270 -11.26 -20.98 -28.55
N VAL A 271 -11.31 -20.51 -27.29
CA VAL A 271 -10.37 -20.91 -26.23
C VAL A 271 -10.38 -22.41 -25.98
N ASP A 272 -11.55 -23.05 -25.97
CA ASP A 272 -11.68 -24.50 -25.84
C ASP A 272 -11.02 -25.27 -27.00
N ARG A 273 -11.10 -24.74 -28.22
CA ARG A 273 -10.46 -25.33 -29.41
C ARG A 273 -8.94 -25.21 -29.37
N LEU A 274 -8.43 -24.08 -28.88
CA LEU A 274 -6.99 -23.89 -28.66
C LEU A 274 -6.46 -24.92 -27.66
N ILE A 275 -7.21 -25.23 -26.60
CA ILE A 275 -6.84 -26.26 -25.62
C ILE A 275 -6.95 -27.66 -26.23
N GLU A 276 -7.99 -27.96 -27.00
CA GLU A 276 -8.13 -29.24 -27.71
C GLU A 276 -6.93 -29.51 -28.63
N ARG A 277 -6.46 -28.52 -29.38
CA ARG A 277 -5.25 -28.63 -30.22
C ARG A 277 -4.02 -28.95 -29.39
N GLN A 278 -3.88 -28.37 -28.20
CA GLN A 278 -2.77 -28.71 -27.31
C GLN A 278 -2.88 -30.13 -26.73
N VAL A 279 -4.09 -30.58 -26.40
CA VAL A 279 -4.35 -31.96 -25.96
C VAL A 279 -3.95 -32.97 -27.05
N GLU A 280 -4.25 -32.67 -28.32
CA GLU A 280 -3.83 -33.49 -29.46
C GLU A 280 -2.30 -33.57 -29.59
N ARG A 281 -1.58 -32.48 -29.26
CA ARG A 281 -0.11 -32.42 -29.35
C ARG A 281 0.60 -33.16 -28.21
N THR A 282 0.12 -33.05 -26.97
CA THR A 282 0.81 -33.59 -25.78
C THR A 282 -0.16 -34.25 -24.79
N PRO A 283 -0.87 -35.32 -25.18
CA PRO A 283 -1.96 -35.88 -24.38
C PRO A 283 -1.50 -36.43 -23.02
N GLU A 284 -0.32 -37.03 -22.95
CA GLU A 284 0.22 -37.67 -21.73
C GLU A 284 1.01 -36.71 -20.83
N ALA A 285 1.17 -35.44 -21.23
CA ALA A 285 1.87 -34.48 -20.40
C ALA A 285 1.01 -34.09 -19.18
N PRO A 286 1.61 -33.86 -17.99
CA PRO A 286 0.89 -33.31 -16.84
C PRO A 286 0.34 -31.91 -17.16
N ALA A 287 -0.95 -31.70 -16.94
CA ALA A 287 -1.64 -30.44 -17.21
C ALA A 287 -1.88 -29.63 -15.93
N VAL A 288 -2.49 -30.25 -14.91
CA VAL A 288 -2.89 -29.60 -13.66
C VAL A 288 -2.48 -30.49 -12.48
N ASP A 289 -1.94 -29.88 -11.43
CA ASP A 289 -1.55 -30.53 -10.18
C ASP A 289 -2.05 -29.66 -9.02
N ASP A 290 -2.92 -30.20 -8.18
CA ASP A 290 -3.50 -29.50 -7.02
C ASP A 290 -2.96 -30.01 -5.68
N GLY A 291 -1.85 -30.75 -5.71
CA GLY A 291 -1.24 -31.38 -4.53
C GLY A 291 -1.92 -32.69 -4.11
N ALA A 292 -3.21 -32.87 -4.39
CA ALA A 292 -3.94 -34.13 -4.13
C ALA A 292 -3.85 -35.07 -5.34
N GLU A 293 -4.04 -34.55 -6.55
CA GLU A 293 -3.85 -35.27 -7.80
C GLU A 293 -3.09 -34.44 -8.85
N SER A 294 -2.42 -35.14 -9.78
CA SER A 294 -1.82 -34.53 -10.96
C SER A 294 -2.41 -35.18 -12.20
N ILE A 295 -3.24 -34.45 -12.94
CA ILE A 295 -3.95 -34.95 -14.12
C ILE A 295 -3.27 -34.55 -15.43
N THR A 296 -3.31 -35.44 -16.41
CA THR A 296 -2.77 -35.23 -17.75
C THR A 296 -3.70 -34.39 -18.63
N TYR A 297 -3.18 -33.87 -19.76
CA TYR A 297 -3.99 -33.17 -20.77
C TYR A 297 -5.15 -34.05 -21.29
N ARG A 298 -4.89 -35.34 -21.51
CA ARG A 298 -5.92 -36.31 -21.92
C ARG A 298 -7.02 -36.42 -20.86
N GLU A 299 -6.66 -36.62 -19.61
CA GLU A 299 -7.63 -36.77 -18.50
C GLU A 299 -8.43 -35.50 -18.29
N LEU A 300 -7.76 -34.33 -18.28
CA LEU A 300 -8.39 -33.02 -18.19
C LEU A 300 -9.45 -32.84 -19.28
N HIS A 301 -9.09 -33.11 -20.54
CA HIS A 301 -10.01 -33.01 -21.66
C HIS A 301 -11.18 -34.00 -21.56
N GLN A 302 -10.93 -35.25 -21.14
CA GLN A 302 -11.97 -36.26 -20.99
C GLN A 302 -12.97 -35.91 -19.89
N ARG A 303 -12.49 -35.44 -18.73
CA ARG A 303 -13.34 -35.00 -17.62
C ARG A 303 -14.17 -33.78 -18.03
N ALA A 304 -13.55 -32.77 -18.64
CA ALA A 304 -14.22 -31.57 -19.11
C ALA A 304 -15.28 -31.89 -20.18
N SER A 305 -14.96 -32.77 -21.15
CA SER A 305 -15.87 -33.11 -22.24
C SER A 305 -17.11 -33.87 -21.76
N ARG A 306 -16.95 -34.75 -20.76
CA ARG A 306 -18.09 -35.46 -20.16
C ARG A 306 -18.95 -34.52 -19.32
N LEU A 307 -18.34 -33.64 -18.53
CA LEU A 307 -19.07 -32.61 -17.79
C LEU A 307 -19.82 -31.67 -18.75
N ALA A 308 -19.21 -31.25 -19.86
CA ALA A 308 -19.86 -30.47 -20.90
C ALA A 308 -21.07 -31.19 -21.51
N GLY A 309 -20.93 -32.49 -21.79
CA GLY A 309 -22.03 -33.32 -22.28
C GLY A 309 -23.16 -33.50 -21.25
N HIS A 310 -22.81 -33.56 -19.96
CA HIS A 310 -23.78 -33.53 -18.86
C HIS A 310 -24.55 -32.20 -18.83
N LEU A 311 -23.86 -31.06 -18.92
CA LEU A 311 -24.48 -29.73 -18.96
C LEU A 311 -25.43 -29.57 -20.16
N GLY A 312 -25.06 -30.10 -21.33
CA GLY A 312 -25.94 -30.13 -22.49
C GLY A 312 -27.24 -30.93 -22.24
N ARG A 313 -27.17 -32.06 -21.54
CA ARG A 313 -28.37 -32.84 -21.14
C ARG A 313 -29.25 -32.11 -20.12
N LEU A 314 -28.65 -31.23 -19.31
CA LEU A 314 -29.39 -30.38 -18.38
C LEU A 314 -30.06 -29.17 -19.05
N GLY A 315 -29.87 -29.01 -20.37
CA GLY A 315 -30.54 -27.97 -21.15
C GLY A 315 -29.81 -26.64 -21.16
N LEU A 316 -28.48 -26.62 -20.99
CA LEU A 316 -27.70 -25.39 -21.16
C LEU A 316 -27.96 -24.79 -22.55
N ALA A 317 -28.52 -23.58 -22.57
CA ALA A 317 -28.76 -22.84 -23.81
C ALA A 317 -27.43 -22.39 -24.46
N PRO A 318 -27.38 -22.19 -25.79
CA PRO A 318 -26.24 -21.55 -26.44
C PRO A 318 -25.93 -20.19 -25.79
N GLN A 319 -24.66 -19.94 -25.44
CA GLN A 319 -24.23 -18.78 -24.65
C GLN A 319 -24.91 -18.66 -23.27
N GLY A 320 -25.41 -19.76 -22.73
CA GLY A 320 -25.90 -19.84 -21.35
C GLY A 320 -24.78 -19.55 -20.36
N ARG A 321 -25.13 -18.84 -19.27
CA ARG A 321 -24.18 -18.52 -18.20
C ARG A 321 -24.24 -19.64 -17.16
N VAL A 322 -23.08 -20.18 -16.81
CA VAL A 322 -22.96 -21.23 -15.78
C VAL A 322 -22.12 -20.70 -14.64
N GLY A 323 -22.69 -20.70 -13.43
CA GLY A 323 -21.96 -20.34 -12.22
C GLY A 323 -20.91 -21.39 -11.91
N VAL A 324 -19.72 -20.98 -11.46
CA VAL A 324 -18.67 -21.88 -11.01
C VAL A 324 -18.22 -21.43 -9.62
N CYS A 325 -18.57 -22.19 -8.59
CA CYS A 325 -18.19 -21.96 -7.20
C CYS A 325 -17.53 -23.22 -6.64
N LEU A 326 -16.20 -23.29 -6.71
CA LEU A 326 -15.40 -24.44 -6.34
C LEU A 326 -14.13 -23.93 -5.66
N ASP A 327 -13.60 -24.69 -4.70
CA ASP A 327 -12.26 -24.45 -4.19
C ASP A 327 -11.24 -24.62 -5.31
N ARG A 328 -10.09 -23.95 -5.18
CA ARG A 328 -8.98 -24.13 -6.12
C ARG A 328 -8.51 -25.59 -6.17
N SER A 329 -8.89 -26.27 -7.24
CA SER A 329 -8.71 -27.70 -7.43
C SER A 329 -8.67 -28.05 -8.93
N ALA A 330 -8.21 -29.25 -9.27
CA ALA A 330 -8.28 -29.73 -10.65
C ALA A 330 -9.72 -29.74 -11.19
N ASP A 331 -10.70 -30.03 -10.32
CA ASP A 331 -12.13 -30.00 -10.65
C ASP A 331 -12.62 -28.59 -11.01
N ALA A 332 -12.10 -27.53 -10.38
CA ALA A 332 -12.41 -26.15 -10.78
C ALA A 332 -11.96 -25.86 -12.22
N VAL A 333 -10.75 -26.27 -12.59
CA VAL A 333 -10.24 -26.12 -13.96
C VAL A 333 -11.06 -26.94 -14.96
N VAL A 334 -11.42 -28.19 -14.61
CA VAL A 334 -12.34 -29.03 -15.38
C VAL A 334 -13.68 -28.33 -15.60
N ALA A 335 -14.24 -27.68 -14.57
CA ALA A 335 -15.50 -26.95 -14.64
C ALA A 335 -15.45 -25.80 -15.64
N LEU A 336 -14.40 -24.95 -15.57
CA LEU A 336 -14.22 -23.84 -16.51
C LEU A 336 -14.18 -24.34 -17.96
N LEU A 337 -13.38 -25.37 -18.23
CA LEU A 337 -13.25 -25.95 -19.57
C LEU A 337 -14.55 -26.60 -20.05
N ALA A 338 -15.27 -27.28 -19.16
CA ALA A 338 -16.54 -27.91 -19.49
C ALA A 338 -17.61 -26.90 -19.90
N VAL A 339 -17.68 -25.75 -19.21
CA VAL A 339 -18.61 -24.67 -19.58
C VAL A 339 -18.28 -24.12 -20.96
N LEU A 340 -16.99 -23.87 -21.23
CA LEU A 340 -16.55 -23.40 -22.54
C LEU A 340 -16.88 -24.45 -23.62
N GLN A 341 -16.53 -25.72 -23.43
CA GLN A 341 -16.80 -26.79 -24.40
C GLN A 341 -18.31 -27.02 -24.66
N ALA A 342 -19.15 -26.77 -23.66
CA ALA A 342 -20.60 -26.87 -23.78
C ALA A 342 -21.24 -25.72 -24.56
N GLY A 343 -20.46 -24.72 -25.01
CA GLY A 343 -20.99 -23.56 -25.71
C GLY A 343 -21.42 -22.41 -24.81
N GLY A 344 -21.19 -22.52 -23.49
CA GLY A 344 -21.57 -21.53 -22.48
C GLY A 344 -20.45 -20.57 -22.10
N ALA A 345 -20.79 -19.63 -21.23
CA ALA A 345 -19.86 -18.70 -20.60
C ALA A 345 -19.84 -18.93 -19.09
N TYR A 346 -18.66 -19.02 -18.48
CA TYR A 346 -18.58 -19.22 -17.04
C TYR A 346 -18.72 -17.90 -16.27
N VAL A 347 -19.37 -17.96 -15.12
CA VAL A 347 -19.49 -16.88 -14.14
C VAL A 347 -18.82 -17.36 -12.85
N PRO A 348 -17.57 -16.96 -12.59
CA PRO A 348 -16.86 -17.41 -11.41
C PRO A 348 -17.44 -16.77 -10.14
N LEU A 349 -17.52 -17.57 -9.09
CA LEU A 349 -18.10 -17.22 -7.79
C LEU A 349 -17.11 -17.64 -6.71
N ASP A 350 -16.42 -16.67 -6.11
CA ASP A 350 -15.44 -16.93 -5.05
C ASP A 350 -16.15 -17.36 -3.74
N PRO A 351 -15.88 -18.56 -3.20
CA PRO A 351 -16.47 -19.02 -1.95
C PRO A 351 -16.23 -18.07 -0.76
N ALA A 352 -15.15 -17.27 -0.79
CA ALA A 352 -14.84 -16.30 0.25
C ALA A 352 -15.69 -15.02 0.18
N TYR A 353 -16.48 -14.82 -0.89
CA TYR A 353 -17.36 -13.66 -0.97
C TYR A 353 -18.53 -13.76 0.02
N PRO A 354 -18.99 -12.61 0.57
CA PRO A 354 -20.18 -12.61 1.40
C PRO A 354 -21.39 -13.23 0.68
N PRO A 355 -22.25 -14.00 1.36
CA PRO A 355 -23.40 -14.68 0.74
C PRO A 355 -24.31 -13.74 -0.07
N ASP A 356 -24.52 -12.51 0.41
CA ASP A 356 -25.33 -11.52 -0.31
C ASP A 356 -24.71 -11.11 -1.66
N ARG A 357 -23.38 -11.05 -1.74
CA ARG A 357 -22.67 -10.75 -2.98
C ARG A 357 -22.80 -11.92 -3.96
N LEU A 358 -22.66 -13.16 -3.49
CA LEU A 358 -22.84 -14.36 -4.30
C LEU A 358 -24.26 -14.45 -4.86
N ARG A 359 -25.27 -14.25 -4.01
CA ARG A 359 -26.67 -14.21 -4.41
C ARG A 359 -26.94 -13.12 -5.46
N PHE A 360 -26.41 -11.91 -5.25
CA PHE A 360 -26.53 -10.84 -6.23
C PHE A 360 -25.97 -11.24 -7.60
N ILE A 361 -24.79 -11.84 -7.65
CA ILE A 361 -24.16 -12.27 -8.91
C ILE A 361 -25.00 -13.34 -9.60
N VAL A 362 -25.50 -14.33 -8.85
CA VAL A 362 -26.37 -15.40 -9.36
C VAL A 362 -27.64 -14.81 -10.00
N GLU A 363 -28.30 -13.89 -9.31
CA GLU A 363 -29.53 -13.23 -9.78
C GLU A 363 -29.28 -12.32 -10.99
N ASP A 364 -28.25 -11.46 -10.95
CA ASP A 364 -27.97 -10.48 -11.99
C ASP A 364 -27.50 -11.16 -13.30
N ALA A 365 -26.61 -12.14 -13.19
CA ALA A 365 -26.17 -12.95 -14.34
C ALA A 365 -27.27 -13.90 -14.84
N GLY A 366 -28.33 -14.11 -14.06
CA GLY A 366 -29.40 -15.05 -14.35
C GLY A 366 -28.88 -16.48 -14.49
N ILE A 367 -28.11 -16.94 -13.51
CA ILE A 367 -27.47 -18.26 -13.57
C ILE A 367 -28.53 -19.35 -13.37
N ASP A 368 -28.69 -20.23 -14.36
CA ASP A 368 -29.64 -21.36 -14.28
C ASP A 368 -28.97 -22.63 -13.74
N LEU A 369 -27.67 -22.81 -14.04
CA LEU A 369 -26.85 -23.94 -13.62
C LEU A 369 -25.62 -23.47 -12.84
N LEU A 370 -25.35 -24.10 -11.70
CA LEU A 370 -24.20 -23.81 -10.84
C LEU A 370 -23.35 -25.08 -10.66
N LEU A 371 -22.09 -25.04 -11.07
CA LEU A 371 -21.11 -26.08 -10.75
C LEU A 371 -20.51 -25.81 -9.36
N THR A 372 -20.61 -26.77 -8.45
CA THR A 372 -20.16 -26.63 -7.05
C THR A 372 -19.71 -27.96 -6.45
N GLY A 373 -19.14 -27.95 -5.25
CA GLY A 373 -18.95 -29.13 -4.40
C GLY A 373 -20.05 -29.23 -3.32
N ARG A 374 -20.27 -30.41 -2.74
CA ARG A 374 -21.27 -30.62 -1.66
C ARG A 374 -21.13 -29.65 -0.49
N HIS A 375 -19.91 -29.41 -0.03
CA HIS A 375 -19.67 -28.58 1.16
C HIS A 375 -19.97 -27.09 0.90
N LEU A 376 -19.87 -26.63 -0.35
CA LEU A 376 -20.21 -25.26 -0.78
C LEU A 376 -21.69 -25.10 -1.14
N GLY A 377 -22.39 -26.20 -1.46
CA GLY A 377 -23.77 -26.17 -1.96
C GLY A 377 -24.76 -25.46 -1.02
N ALA A 378 -24.52 -25.50 0.30
CA ALA A 378 -25.36 -24.84 1.30
C ALA A 378 -25.41 -23.31 1.13
N MET A 379 -24.36 -22.68 0.57
CA MET A 379 -24.30 -21.23 0.35
C MET A 379 -25.35 -20.72 -0.64
N PHE A 380 -25.85 -21.62 -1.51
CA PHE A 380 -26.79 -21.27 -2.57
C PHE A 380 -28.21 -21.78 -2.30
N ALA A 381 -28.47 -22.31 -1.09
CA ALA A 381 -29.80 -22.71 -0.68
C ALA A 381 -30.79 -21.54 -0.78
N GLY A 382 -31.93 -21.75 -1.45
CA GLY A 382 -32.96 -20.73 -1.61
C GLY A 382 -32.77 -19.74 -2.77
N THR A 383 -31.67 -19.82 -3.53
CA THR A 383 -31.46 -18.98 -4.73
C THR A 383 -32.23 -19.45 -5.96
N GLY A 384 -32.75 -20.68 -5.93
CA GLY A 384 -33.47 -21.30 -7.06
C GLY A 384 -32.56 -21.81 -8.19
N VAL A 385 -31.25 -21.60 -8.11
CA VAL A 385 -30.28 -22.13 -9.07
C VAL A 385 -30.18 -23.65 -8.96
N ARG A 386 -30.05 -24.33 -10.10
CA ARG A 386 -29.81 -25.77 -10.10
C ARG A 386 -28.32 -26.05 -9.92
N ALA A 387 -27.96 -26.50 -8.71
CA ALA A 387 -26.62 -26.95 -8.40
C ALA A 387 -26.32 -28.32 -9.05
N VAL A 388 -25.14 -28.44 -9.64
CA VAL A 388 -24.49 -29.67 -10.09
C VAL A 388 -23.26 -29.86 -9.21
N CYS A 389 -23.35 -30.82 -8.30
CA CYS A 389 -22.31 -31.08 -7.31
C CYS A 389 -21.30 -32.05 -7.90
N LEU A 390 -20.09 -31.61 -8.26
CA LEU A 390 -19.12 -32.43 -9.01
C LEU A 390 -18.74 -33.73 -8.29
N ASP A 391 -18.73 -33.71 -6.96
CA ASP A 391 -18.47 -34.88 -6.12
C ASP A 391 -19.71 -35.77 -5.92
N ALA A 392 -20.92 -35.20 -5.91
CA ALA A 392 -22.18 -35.96 -5.76
C ALA A 392 -22.68 -36.58 -7.06
N ASP A 393 -22.55 -35.84 -8.16
CA ASP A 393 -23.04 -36.19 -9.48
C ASP A 393 -21.96 -36.91 -10.30
N ARG A 394 -20.85 -37.31 -9.68
CA ARG A 394 -19.68 -37.93 -10.33
C ARG A 394 -20.06 -39.08 -11.27
N ASP A 395 -20.92 -39.98 -10.85
CA ASP A 395 -21.36 -41.12 -11.66
C ASP A 395 -22.23 -40.69 -12.86
N ALA A 396 -23.13 -39.72 -12.64
CA ALA A 396 -23.99 -39.18 -13.70
C ALA A 396 -23.21 -38.37 -14.74
N ILE A 397 -22.15 -37.67 -14.30
CA ILE A 397 -21.18 -36.98 -15.15
C ILE A 397 -20.34 -38.00 -15.91
N ALA A 398 -19.80 -39.02 -15.25
CA ALA A 398 -19.00 -40.06 -15.88
C ALA A 398 -19.79 -40.85 -16.92
N ALA A 399 -21.09 -41.10 -16.69
CA ALA A 399 -21.98 -41.77 -17.64
C ALA A 399 -22.44 -40.86 -18.81
N ALA A 400 -22.12 -39.56 -18.78
CA ALA A 400 -22.46 -38.66 -19.87
C ALA A 400 -21.64 -38.97 -21.13
N PRO A 401 -22.27 -38.96 -22.33
CA PRO A 401 -21.48 -38.91 -23.55
C PRO A 401 -20.67 -37.61 -23.60
N PRO A 402 -19.45 -37.60 -24.13
CA PRO A 402 -18.70 -36.37 -24.36
C PRO A 402 -19.51 -35.36 -25.19
N ALA A 403 -19.35 -34.07 -24.90
CA ALA A 403 -20.00 -33.01 -25.65
C ALA A 403 -19.67 -33.11 -27.15
N ARG A 404 -20.69 -32.88 -28.00
CA ARG A 404 -20.48 -32.75 -29.43
C ARG A 404 -19.93 -31.36 -29.72
N ARG A 405 -19.01 -31.27 -30.68
CA ARG A 405 -18.52 -30.00 -31.18
C ARG A 405 -19.69 -29.18 -31.74
N THR A 406 -19.92 -28.00 -31.17
CA THR A 406 -20.88 -27.02 -31.67
C THR A 406 -20.14 -25.87 -32.34
N GLU A 407 -20.60 -25.47 -33.54
CA GLU A 407 -20.13 -24.25 -34.17
C GLU A 407 -20.65 -23.03 -33.42
N ARG A 408 -19.79 -22.05 -33.18
CA ARG A 408 -20.14 -20.77 -32.57
C ARG A 408 -19.19 -19.67 -33.04
N PRO A 409 -19.66 -18.42 -33.17
CA PRO A 409 -18.80 -17.32 -33.58
C PRO A 409 -17.76 -17.00 -32.49
N PRO A 410 -16.57 -16.51 -32.84
CA PRO A 410 -15.57 -16.00 -31.88
C PRO A 410 -16.08 -14.86 -30.98
N ALA A 411 -17.14 -14.17 -31.39
CA ALA A 411 -17.84 -13.16 -30.60
C ALA A 411 -18.77 -13.75 -29.52
N SER A 412 -18.78 -15.07 -29.32
CA SER A 412 -19.50 -15.69 -28.20
C SER A 412 -18.80 -15.38 -26.88
N LEU A 413 -19.56 -15.19 -25.81
CA LEU A 413 -19.01 -14.98 -24.47
C LEU A 413 -18.17 -16.19 -24.02
N ALA A 414 -16.97 -15.91 -23.52
CA ALA A 414 -16.14 -16.87 -22.82
C ALA A 414 -16.43 -16.83 -21.32
N TYR A 415 -16.51 -15.62 -20.75
CA TYR A 415 -16.81 -15.43 -19.34
C TYR A 415 -17.50 -14.11 -19.04
N LEU A 416 -18.08 -14.06 -17.84
CA LEU A 416 -18.64 -12.86 -17.22
C LEU A 416 -18.05 -12.71 -15.81
N ILE A 417 -17.11 -11.79 -15.64
CA ILE A 417 -16.44 -11.55 -14.35
C ILE A 417 -16.97 -10.26 -13.72
N TYR A 418 -17.33 -10.31 -12.44
CA TYR A 418 -17.90 -9.17 -11.73
C TYR A 418 -16.84 -8.32 -11.05
N THR A 419 -16.84 -7.03 -11.36
CA THR A 419 -15.97 -6.02 -10.73
C THR A 419 -16.78 -5.08 -9.82
N SER A 420 -16.11 -4.35 -8.93
CA SER A 420 -16.75 -3.32 -8.12
C SER A 420 -17.25 -2.18 -9.02
N GLY A 421 -18.51 -1.78 -8.85
CA GLY A 421 -19.07 -0.61 -9.53
C GLY A 421 -18.89 0.65 -8.70
N SER A 422 -18.66 1.79 -9.38
CA SER A 422 -18.63 3.13 -8.76
C SER A 422 -19.93 3.48 -8.02
N THR A 423 -21.04 2.84 -8.38
CA THR A 423 -22.35 2.99 -7.73
C THR A 423 -22.55 2.06 -6.53
N GLY A 424 -21.50 1.38 -6.06
CA GLY A 424 -21.55 0.41 -4.96
C GLY A 424 -22.18 -0.94 -5.30
N ARG A 425 -22.67 -1.13 -6.55
CA ARG A 425 -23.22 -2.41 -7.03
C ARG A 425 -22.22 -3.09 -7.98
N PRO A 426 -21.92 -4.39 -7.81
CA PRO A 426 -21.06 -5.12 -8.74
C PRO A 426 -21.60 -5.06 -10.18
N LYS A 427 -20.69 -5.10 -11.17
CA LYS A 427 -21.01 -5.07 -12.60
C LYS A 427 -20.29 -6.21 -13.31
N GLY A 428 -21.01 -7.01 -14.09
CA GLY A 428 -20.43 -8.12 -14.85
C GLY A 428 -19.81 -7.63 -16.15
N VAL A 429 -18.49 -7.81 -16.33
CA VAL A 429 -17.76 -7.51 -17.56
C VAL A 429 -17.87 -8.68 -18.52
N MET A 430 -18.40 -8.42 -19.71
CA MET A 430 -18.61 -9.42 -20.76
C MET A 430 -17.36 -9.54 -21.64
N VAL A 431 -16.70 -10.70 -21.59
CA VAL A 431 -15.53 -10.99 -22.43
C VAL A 431 -15.81 -12.17 -23.37
N GLU A 432 -15.51 -11.95 -24.64
CA GLU A 432 -15.71 -12.86 -25.76
C GLU A 432 -14.45 -13.68 -26.04
N HIS A 433 -14.64 -14.84 -26.67
CA HIS A 433 -13.53 -15.73 -27.03
C HIS A 433 -12.44 -15.04 -27.86
N ARG A 434 -12.81 -14.20 -28.85
CA ARG A 434 -11.84 -13.46 -29.67
C ARG A 434 -10.94 -12.50 -28.88
N GLN A 435 -11.46 -11.88 -27.82
CA GLN A 435 -10.69 -10.97 -26.96
C GLN A 435 -9.67 -11.77 -26.15
N VAL A 436 -10.07 -12.92 -25.61
CA VAL A 436 -9.16 -13.83 -24.90
C VAL A 436 -8.09 -14.39 -25.84
N ALA A 437 -8.46 -14.79 -27.05
CA ALA A 437 -7.52 -15.29 -28.05
C ALA A 437 -6.51 -14.22 -28.49
N ASN A 438 -6.96 -12.96 -28.64
CA ASN A 438 -6.06 -11.82 -28.88
C ASN A 438 -5.07 -11.63 -27.72
N PHE A 439 -5.57 -11.61 -26.48
CA PHE A 439 -4.71 -11.51 -25.30
C PHE A 439 -3.67 -12.65 -25.26
N PHE A 440 -4.07 -13.88 -25.59
CA PHE A 440 -3.15 -15.00 -25.66
C PHE A 440 -2.04 -14.82 -26.71
N ALA A 441 -2.39 -14.34 -27.91
CA ALA A 441 -1.41 -14.04 -28.95
C ALA A 441 -0.46 -12.90 -28.53
N ALA A 442 -0.96 -11.90 -27.81
CA ALA A 442 -0.13 -10.84 -27.26
C ALA A 442 0.86 -11.38 -26.21
N MET A 443 0.41 -12.27 -25.32
CA MET A 443 1.26 -12.86 -24.29
C MET A 443 2.30 -13.82 -24.85
N ASP A 444 2.03 -14.50 -25.96
CA ASP A 444 3.05 -15.30 -26.67
C ASP A 444 4.26 -14.47 -27.09
N ARG A 445 4.05 -13.21 -27.49
CA ARG A 445 5.15 -12.31 -27.89
C ARG A 445 5.96 -11.80 -26.69
N ARG A 446 5.41 -11.86 -25.48
CA ARG A 446 6.07 -11.43 -24.24
C ARG A 446 6.75 -12.59 -23.53
N LEU A 447 6.03 -13.69 -23.30
CA LEU A 447 6.51 -14.83 -22.51
C LEU A 447 7.12 -15.95 -23.37
N GLY A 448 6.90 -15.91 -24.69
CA GLY A 448 7.18 -17.03 -25.56
C GLY A 448 6.15 -18.16 -25.44
N THR A 449 6.27 -19.17 -26.30
CA THR A 449 5.34 -20.31 -26.37
C THR A 449 5.93 -21.61 -25.83
N ALA A 450 7.16 -21.59 -25.32
CA ALA A 450 7.84 -22.78 -24.83
C ALA A 450 7.24 -23.18 -23.47
N PRO A 451 6.71 -24.41 -23.31
CA PRO A 451 6.02 -24.80 -22.10
C PRO A 451 6.95 -24.78 -20.88
N GLY A 452 6.38 -24.40 -19.75
CA GLY A 452 7.02 -24.41 -18.44
C GLY A 452 6.09 -24.97 -17.37
N ARG A 453 6.38 -24.56 -16.14
CA ARG A 453 5.55 -24.83 -14.96
C ARG A 453 5.10 -23.50 -14.36
N TRP A 454 3.81 -23.36 -14.12
CA TRP A 454 3.19 -22.16 -13.61
C TRP A 454 2.54 -22.46 -12.27
N VAL A 455 2.70 -21.59 -11.27
CA VAL A 455 1.92 -21.68 -10.03
C VAL A 455 0.75 -20.71 -10.10
N ALA A 456 -0.47 -21.23 -10.02
CA ALA A 456 -1.70 -20.45 -10.05
C ALA A 456 -2.11 -20.09 -8.63
N VAL A 457 -2.08 -18.80 -8.32
CA VAL A 457 -2.33 -18.24 -6.98
C VAL A 457 -3.56 -17.36 -6.95
N THR A 458 -4.12 -17.00 -8.10
CA THR A 458 -5.23 -16.08 -8.20
C THR A 458 -6.58 -16.81 -8.11
N SER A 459 -7.54 -16.23 -7.38
CA SER A 459 -8.96 -16.62 -7.45
C SER A 459 -9.48 -16.58 -8.89
N ILE A 460 -10.29 -17.57 -9.26
CA ILE A 460 -10.96 -17.62 -10.57
C ILE A 460 -11.95 -16.47 -10.79
N SER A 461 -12.32 -15.75 -9.72
CA SER A 461 -13.17 -14.56 -9.80
C SER A 461 -12.42 -13.28 -10.15
N PHE A 462 -11.08 -13.36 -10.27
CA PHE A 462 -10.26 -12.34 -10.90
C PHE A 462 -9.84 -12.80 -12.29
N ASP A 463 -9.93 -11.92 -13.27
CA ASP A 463 -9.63 -12.19 -14.68
C ASP A 463 -8.17 -12.58 -14.93
N ILE A 464 -7.23 -12.13 -14.11
CA ILE A 464 -5.81 -12.51 -14.21
C ILE A 464 -5.58 -14.02 -14.09
N SER A 465 -6.52 -14.76 -13.48
CA SER A 465 -6.52 -16.25 -13.45
C SER A 465 -6.63 -16.87 -14.85
N VAL A 466 -7.17 -16.16 -15.84
CA VAL A 466 -7.29 -16.62 -17.23
C VAL A 466 -5.91 -16.80 -17.87
N LEU A 467 -4.93 -15.96 -17.52
CA LEU A 467 -3.54 -16.18 -17.92
C LEU A 467 -2.97 -17.43 -17.24
N GLU A 468 -3.15 -17.53 -15.92
CA GLU A 468 -2.59 -18.63 -15.09
C GLU A 468 -3.13 -20.00 -15.48
N LEU A 469 -4.40 -20.06 -15.90
CA LEU A 469 -5.12 -21.31 -16.17
C LEU A 469 -5.31 -21.56 -17.66
N LEU A 470 -5.86 -20.62 -18.43
CA LEU A 470 -6.30 -20.91 -19.80
C LEU A 470 -5.17 -20.69 -20.82
N TRP A 471 -4.39 -19.60 -20.71
CA TRP A 471 -3.24 -19.39 -21.61
C TRP A 471 -2.18 -20.48 -21.42
N THR A 472 -1.81 -20.79 -20.19
CA THR A 472 -0.85 -21.86 -19.87
C THR A 472 -1.26 -23.20 -20.48
N LEU A 473 -2.52 -23.61 -20.33
CA LEU A 473 -3.05 -24.86 -20.86
C LEU A 473 -3.06 -24.92 -22.39
N THR A 474 -3.28 -23.80 -23.07
CA THR A 474 -3.18 -23.77 -24.54
C THR A 474 -1.74 -23.93 -25.07
N ARG A 475 -0.72 -23.75 -24.21
CA ARG A 475 0.71 -23.80 -24.58
C ARG A 475 1.45 -25.03 -24.03
N GLY A 476 0.75 -25.93 -23.33
CA GLY A 476 1.35 -27.18 -22.83
C GLY A 476 2.05 -27.05 -21.47
N TYR A 477 1.79 -25.99 -20.72
CA TYR A 477 2.34 -25.82 -19.37
C TYR A 477 1.75 -26.85 -18.40
N LYS A 478 2.51 -27.17 -17.35
CA LYS A 478 1.94 -27.75 -16.12
C LYS A 478 1.54 -26.61 -15.19
N VAL A 479 0.27 -26.56 -14.81
CA VAL A 479 -0.27 -25.62 -13.83
C VAL A 479 -0.30 -26.29 -12.46
N VAL A 480 0.33 -25.68 -11.48
CA VAL A 480 0.33 -26.10 -10.07
C VAL A 480 -0.62 -25.17 -9.32
N LEU A 481 -1.65 -25.70 -8.70
CA LEU A 481 -2.63 -24.92 -7.97
C LEU A 481 -2.16 -24.71 -6.53
N GLN A 482 -2.05 -23.45 -6.14
CA GLN A 482 -1.69 -23.07 -4.78
C GLN A 482 -2.93 -23.23 -3.86
N ASP A 483 -2.81 -23.90 -2.73
CA ASP A 483 -3.94 -24.04 -1.79
C ASP A 483 -4.52 -22.66 -1.36
N GLU A 484 -5.85 -22.55 -1.26
CA GLU A 484 -6.55 -21.31 -0.88
C GLU A 484 -6.31 -20.89 0.57
N ALA A 485 -6.23 -21.84 1.52
CA ALA A 485 -5.81 -21.57 2.89
C ALA A 485 -4.36 -21.07 2.88
N ALA A 486 -3.47 -21.66 2.09
CA ALA A 486 -2.08 -21.19 1.98
C ALA A 486 -1.94 -19.82 1.27
N THR A 487 -2.84 -19.47 0.35
CA THR A 487 -2.84 -18.17 -0.37
C THR A 487 -3.47 -17.06 0.47
N SER A 488 -4.59 -17.34 1.14
CA SER A 488 -5.25 -16.42 2.07
C SER A 488 -4.40 -16.18 3.32
N VAL A 489 -3.59 -17.15 3.75
CA VAL A 489 -2.56 -16.97 4.78
C VAL A 489 -1.52 -15.91 4.39
N VAL A 490 -1.30 -15.64 3.10
CA VAL A 490 -0.38 -14.59 2.63
C VAL A 490 -1.11 -13.28 2.29
N ALA A 491 -2.33 -13.32 1.75
CA ALA A 491 -3.08 -12.13 1.31
C ALA A 491 -4.06 -11.55 2.36
N SER A 492 -4.47 -12.32 3.37
CA SER A 492 -5.47 -11.93 4.38
C SER A 492 -4.98 -11.98 5.83
N ARG A 493 -3.70 -12.33 6.06
CA ARG A 493 -3.07 -12.03 7.35
C ARG A 493 -2.74 -10.52 7.38
N PRO A 494 -3.28 -9.74 8.34
CA PRO A 494 -2.50 -8.60 8.81
C PRO A 494 -1.22 -9.22 9.36
N VAL A 495 -0.09 -9.03 8.68
CA VAL A 495 1.26 -9.44 9.10
C VAL A 495 1.27 -10.79 9.83
N ALA A 496 1.37 -11.90 9.09
CA ALA A 496 1.50 -13.27 9.61
C ALA A 496 1.17 -13.41 11.11
N ALA A 497 -0.10 -13.66 11.48
CA ALA A 497 -0.52 -13.81 12.89
C ALA A 497 0.59 -14.53 13.66
N ARG A 498 1.35 -13.74 14.41
CA ARG A 498 2.63 -14.15 14.98
C ARG A 498 2.33 -15.37 15.85
N PRO A 499 3.16 -16.43 15.84
CA PRO A 499 3.03 -17.48 16.83
C PRO A 499 2.91 -16.80 18.21
N LEU A 500 1.96 -17.25 19.05
CA LEU A 500 1.84 -16.70 20.39
C LEU A 500 3.20 -16.81 21.08
N ASP A 501 3.76 -15.67 21.47
CA ASP A 501 4.98 -15.66 22.26
C ASP A 501 4.63 -16.02 23.71
N PHE A 502 5.55 -16.70 24.38
CA PHE A 502 5.37 -17.07 25.79
C PHE A 502 6.45 -16.38 26.60
N SER A 503 6.02 -15.68 27.65
CA SER A 503 6.88 -15.07 28.64
C SER A 503 6.50 -15.55 30.03
N LEU A 504 7.45 -15.50 30.96
CA LEU A 504 7.14 -15.73 32.37
C LEU A 504 6.77 -14.43 33.05
N PHE A 505 5.80 -14.48 33.96
CA PHE A 505 5.39 -13.35 34.76
C PHE A 505 5.51 -13.69 36.25
N TYR A 506 6.08 -12.77 37.01
CA TYR A 506 6.22 -12.88 38.46
C TYR A 506 5.57 -11.66 39.11
N PHE A 507 4.75 -11.86 40.13
CA PHE A 507 3.96 -10.82 40.81
C PHE A 507 4.38 -10.58 42.26
N ALA A 508 5.24 -11.43 42.84
CA ALA A 508 5.80 -11.27 44.20
C ALA A 508 4.75 -11.04 45.31
N ASP A 509 3.90 -12.03 45.57
CA ASP A 509 3.01 -12.04 46.75
C ASP A 509 3.83 -12.16 48.06
N ALA A 510 3.25 -11.81 49.22
CA ALA A 510 3.80 -12.10 50.55
C ALA A 510 3.42 -13.52 50.97
N GLY A 511 4.41 -14.41 51.02
CA GLY A 511 4.21 -15.82 51.37
C GLY A 511 5.48 -16.34 52.02
N ASP A 512 5.32 -17.36 52.86
CA ASP A 512 6.14 -17.58 54.06
C ASP A 512 7.63 -17.89 53.84
N ASP A 513 8.08 -18.25 52.62
CA ASP A 513 9.50 -18.46 52.31
C ASP A 513 10.02 -17.62 51.11
N PRO A 514 10.78 -16.54 51.38
CA PRO A 514 11.47 -15.76 50.34
C PRO A 514 12.48 -16.57 49.51
N GLN A 515 13.12 -17.60 50.07
CA GLN A 515 14.16 -18.37 49.38
C GLN A 515 13.57 -19.18 48.23
N ASP A 516 12.41 -19.81 48.44
CA ASP A 516 11.71 -20.58 47.41
C ASP A 516 11.23 -19.70 46.25
N LYS A 517 10.89 -18.43 46.52
CA LYS A 517 10.48 -17.47 45.47
C LYS A 517 11.62 -17.04 44.57
N TYR A 518 12.77 -16.70 45.14
CA TYR A 518 13.95 -16.41 44.33
C TYR A 518 14.44 -17.64 43.57
N ARG A 519 14.28 -18.84 44.16
CA ARG A 519 14.56 -20.10 43.47
C ARG A 519 13.64 -20.30 42.27
N LEU A 520 12.32 -20.10 42.43
CA LEU A 520 11.36 -20.19 41.32
C LEU A 520 11.65 -19.15 40.23
N LEU A 521 12.03 -17.93 40.60
CA LEU A 521 12.45 -16.88 39.66
C LEU A 521 13.69 -17.29 38.87
N LEU A 522 14.77 -17.68 39.55
CA LEU A 522 16.05 -17.97 38.90
C LEU A 522 16.03 -19.29 38.11
N GLU A 523 15.45 -20.36 38.66
CA GLU A 523 15.35 -21.64 37.96
C GLU A 523 14.32 -21.58 36.82
N GLY A 524 13.21 -20.86 37.03
CA GLY A 524 12.24 -20.58 35.97
C GLY A 524 12.85 -19.76 34.83
N ALA A 525 13.64 -18.72 35.14
CA ALA A 525 14.36 -17.92 34.15
C ALA A 525 15.36 -18.76 33.34
N LYS A 526 16.16 -19.63 33.98
CA LYS A 526 17.10 -20.52 33.29
C LYS A 526 16.38 -21.49 32.36
N LEU A 527 15.27 -22.07 32.82
CA LEU A 527 14.47 -22.97 32.01
C LEU A 527 13.84 -22.23 30.82
N ALA A 528 13.24 -21.07 31.05
CA ALA A 528 12.67 -20.21 30.02
C ALA A 528 13.71 -19.81 28.96
N ASP A 529 14.91 -19.40 29.38
CA ASP A 529 16.03 -19.08 28.50
C ASP A 529 16.48 -20.28 27.67
N ALA A 530 16.56 -21.47 28.28
CA ALA A 530 16.94 -22.72 27.63
C ALA A 530 15.88 -23.21 26.63
N ARG A 531 14.60 -23.04 26.97
CA ARG A 531 13.44 -23.52 26.23
C ARG A 531 12.73 -22.40 25.47
N GLY A 532 13.47 -21.37 25.04
CA GLY A 532 13.05 -20.41 24.01
C GLY A 532 11.87 -19.50 24.34
N PHE A 533 11.59 -19.21 25.61
CA PHE A 533 10.61 -18.19 26.00
C PHE A 533 11.09 -16.79 25.58
N HIS A 534 10.14 -15.90 25.31
CA HIS A 534 10.40 -14.57 24.76
C HIS A 534 10.95 -13.61 25.82
N ALA A 535 10.31 -13.51 26.98
CA ALA A 535 10.74 -12.65 28.05
C ALA A 535 10.39 -13.19 29.45
N LEU A 536 10.93 -12.51 30.46
CA LEU A 536 10.53 -12.61 31.85
C LEU A 536 10.15 -11.22 32.35
N TRP A 537 8.95 -11.11 32.90
CA TRP A 537 8.43 -9.93 33.56
C TRP A 537 8.78 -10.01 35.04
N THR A 538 9.66 -9.12 35.49
CA THR A 538 10.02 -8.97 36.89
C THR A 538 8.87 -8.32 37.66
N PRO A 539 8.76 -8.59 38.97
CA PRO A 539 7.63 -8.09 39.75
C PRO A 539 7.50 -6.58 39.76
N GLU A 540 6.27 -6.11 39.90
CA GLU A 540 5.99 -4.69 40.08
C GLU A 540 6.38 -4.26 41.50
N ARG A 541 6.99 -3.07 41.63
CA ARG A 541 7.05 -2.40 42.92
C ARG A 541 5.78 -1.56 42.98
N HIS A 542 4.83 -1.89 43.85
CA HIS A 542 3.87 -1.01 44.56
C HIS A 542 2.70 -1.83 45.13
N PHE A 543 2.88 -2.43 46.31
CA PHE A 543 1.77 -2.68 47.24
C PHE A 543 2.25 -2.46 48.67
N HIS A 544 1.76 -1.41 49.30
CA HIS A 544 2.06 -1.09 50.69
C HIS A 544 1.43 -2.08 51.69
N THR A 545 0.71 -3.10 51.21
CA THR A 545 -0.07 -4.04 52.04
C THR A 545 0.45 -5.48 52.00
N PHE A 546 1.44 -5.81 51.16
CA PHE A 546 2.07 -7.15 51.06
C PHE A 546 3.47 -7.21 51.68
N GLY A 547 3.71 -6.49 52.78
CA GLY A 547 4.62 -6.81 53.90
C GLY A 547 6.07 -7.32 53.70
N GLY A 548 6.62 -7.45 52.49
CA GLY A 548 7.91 -8.10 52.24
C GLY A 548 8.98 -7.19 51.62
N LEU A 549 10.24 -7.42 51.97
CA LEU A 549 11.41 -6.83 51.31
C LEU A 549 11.67 -7.53 49.97
N TYR A 550 10.88 -7.21 48.95
CA TYR A 550 11.21 -7.61 47.58
C TYR A 550 12.24 -6.62 46.98
N PRO A 551 13.32 -7.08 46.31
CA PRO A 551 14.32 -6.20 45.72
C PRO A 551 13.71 -5.33 44.63
N ASN A 552 14.34 -4.17 44.38
CA ASN A 552 13.99 -3.29 43.25
C ASN A 552 13.88 -4.14 41.96
N PRO A 553 12.82 -3.98 41.14
CA PRO A 553 12.64 -4.72 39.89
C PRO A 553 13.85 -4.69 38.95
N ALA A 554 14.62 -3.60 38.95
CA ALA A 554 15.87 -3.49 38.20
C ALA A 554 17.00 -4.38 38.78
N VAL A 555 17.03 -4.58 40.10
CA VAL A 555 17.99 -5.49 40.76
C VAL A 555 17.63 -6.96 40.44
N ALA A 556 16.34 -7.31 40.50
CA ALA A 556 15.88 -8.63 40.07
C ALA A 556 16.17 -8.86 38.58
N GLY A 557 15.93 -7.84 37.74
CA GLY A 557 16.25 -7.85 36.31
C GLY A 557 17.74 -8.05 36.05
N ALA A 558 18.61 -7.35 36.78
CA ALA A 558 20.06 -7.52 36.70
C ALA A 558 20.51 -8.93 37.11
N ALA A 559 19.90 -9.51 38.16
CA ALA A 559 20.19 -10.88 38.58
C ALA A 559 19.76 -11.92 37.53
N VAL A 560 18.59 -11.73 36.91
CA VAL A 560 18.13 -12.56 35.79
C VAL A 560 19.03 -12.39 34.56
N ALA A 561 19.47 -11.17 34.26
CA ALA A 561 20.41 -10.89 33.18
C ALA A 561 21.73 -11.66 33.34
N ALA A 562 22.22 -11.77 34.57
CA ALA A 562 23.46 -12.49 34.88
C ALA A 562 23.37 -14.00 34.64
N VAL A 563 22.16 -14.59 34.63
CA VAL A 563 21.96 -16.05 34.49
C VAL A 563 21.24 -16.45 33.20
N THR A 564 20.90 -15.51 32.33
CA THR A 564 20.18 -15.76 31.06
C THR A 564 20.86 -15.09 29.88
N ARG A 565 20.80 -15.71 28.69
CA ARG A 565 21.49 -15.19 27.49
C ARG A 565 20.56 -14.63 26.42
N ARG A 566 19.34 -15.15 26.32
CA ARG A 566 18.38 -14.89 25.23
C ARG A 566 17.09 -14.24 25.72
N LEU A 567 16.68 -14.52 26.95
CA LEU A 567 15.41 -14.10 27.52
C LEU A 567 15.28 -12.56 27.62
N GLY A 568 14.23 -11.96 27.08
CA GLY A 568 13.91 -10.55 27.34
C GLY A 568 13.70 -10.28 28.83
N ILE A 569 14.10 -9.11 29.34
CA ILE A 569 13.96 -8.77 30.76
C ILE A 569 13.09 -7.53 30.85
N ARG A 570 11.89 -7.68 31.42
CA ARG A 570 10.87 -6.65 31.41
C ARG A 570 10.38 -6.29 32.80
N ALA A 571 10.10 -5.02 33.05
CA ALA A 571 9.45 -4.60 34.30
C ALA A 571 7.94 -4.82 34.22
N GLY A 572 7.35 -5.48 35.23
CA GLY A 572 5.92 -5.41 35.46
C GLY A 572 5.51 -4.02 35.98
N SER A 573 4.67 -3.33 35.23
CA SER A 573 3.82 -2.20 35.69
C SER A 573 4.47 -1.16 36.62
N VAL A 574 5.52 -0.48 36.17
CA VAL A 574 6.13 0.65 36.89
C VAL A 574 5.13 1.81 36.99
N VAL A 575 4.72 2.14 38.21
CA VAL A 575 3.80 3.25 38.49
C VAL A 575 4.53 4.60 38.39
N LEU A 576 4.67 5.13 37.18
CA LEU A 576 5.40 6.40 36.94
C LEU A 576 4.94 7.59 37.78
N PRO A 577 3.65 7.76 38.14
CA PRO A 577 3.27 8.85 39.04
C PRO A 577 3.95 8.81 40.41
N LEU A 578 4.49 7.66 40.83
CA LEU A 578 5.16 7.47 42.12
C LEU A 578 6.69 7.32 42.02
N HIS A 579 7.24 7.33 40.81
CA HIS A 579 8.68 7.14 40.58
C HIS A 579 9.26 8.30 39.78
N ASP A 580 10.51 8.66 40.07
CA ASP A 580 11.22 9.64 39.25
C ASP A 580 11.59 9.01 37.89
N PRO A 581 11.13 9.56 36.75
CA PRO A 581 11.43 9.01 35.42
C PRO A 581 12.93 8.97 35.11
N VAL A 582 13.74 9.87 35.67
CA VAL A 582 15.21 9.84 35.51
C VAL A 582 15.79 8.58 36.15
N ARG A 583 15.34 8.26 37.36
CA ARG A 583 15.81 7.08 38.09
C ARG A 583 15.36 5.78 37.43
N VAL A 584 14.13 5.75 36.91
CA VAL A 584 13.63 4.60 36.15
C VAL A 584 14.49 4.38 34.90
N ALA A 585 14.78 5.44 34.14
CA ALA A 585 15.62 5.35 32.95
C ALA A 585 17.05 4.89 33.29
N GLU A 586 17.66 5.42 34.35
CA GLU A 586 19.01 5.06 34.77
C GLU A 586 19.10 3.61 35.30
N ASP A 587 18.21 3.20 36.20
CA ASP A 587 18.17 1.84 36.76
C ASP A 587 18.00 0.79 35.65
N TRP A 588 17.14 1.07 34.66
CA TRP A 588 16.90 0.14 33.55
C TRP A 588 17.95 0.21 32.45
N ALA A 589 18.69 1.31 32.31
CA ALA A 589 19.88 1.35 31.46
C ALA A 589 20.96 0.39 31.96
N VAL A 590 21.08 0.20 33.29
CA VAL A 590 21.97 -0.82 33.87
C VAL A 590 21.52 -2.23 33.47
N VAL A 591 20.21 -2.52 33.58
CA VAL A 591 19.65 -3.83 33.16
C VAL A 591 19.86 -4.06 31.66
N ASP A 592 19.70 -3.03 30.85
CA ASP A 592 19.93 -3.08 29.41
C ASP A 592 21.39 -3.45 29.09
N ASN A 593 22.34 -2.79 29.75
CA ASN A 593 23.77 -3.08 29.60
C ASN A 593 24.12 -4.51 30.05
N LEU A 594 23.61 -4.95 31.21
CA LEU A 594 23.88 -6.29 31.73
C LEU A 594 23.23 -7.40 30.90
N SER A 595 22.07 -7.13 30.31
CA SER A 595 21.36 -8.07 29.46
C SER A 595 21.86 -8.07 28.01
N GLY A 596 22.64 -7.08 27.60
CA GLY A 596 23.11 -6.95 26.21
C GLY A 596 22.03 -6.42 25.27
N GLY A 597 21.21 -5.46 25.72
CA GLY A 597 20.20 -4.81 24.90
C GLY A 597 18.82 -5.48 24.91
N ARG A 598 18.45 -6.17 26.00
CA ARG A 598 17.20 -6.97 26.10
C ARG A 598 16.20 -6.43 27.12
N ALA A 599 16.32 -5.17 27.53
CA ALA A 599 15.46 -4.55 28.53
C ALA A 599 14.12 -4.05 27.96
N GLY A 600 13.06 -4.05 28.77
CA GLY A 600 11.78 -3.42 28.45
C GLY A 600 10.99 -3.03 29.70
N ILE A 601 10.04 -2.11 29.59
CA ILE A 601 9.31 -1.61 30.77
C ILE A 601 7.81 -1.46 30.46
N SER A 602 6.95 -2.02 31.30
CA SER A 602 5.53 -1.63 31.33
C SER A 602 5.30 -0.52 32.35
N PHE A 603 4.44 0.44 32.02
CA PHE A 603 4.07 1.56 32.89
C PHE A 603 2.59 1.56 33.23
N ALA A 604 2.26 1.98 34.45
CA ALA A 604 0.89 2.09 34.95
C ALA A 604 0.61 3.48 35.55
N SER A 605 -0.65 3.91 35.51
CA SER A 605 -1.11 5.20 36.05
C SER A 605 -1.37 5.19 37.57
N GLY A 606 -1.11 4.07 38.24
CA GLY A 606 -1.45 3.84 39.66
C GLY A 606 -2.76 3.08 39.83
N TRP A 607 -2.86 2.32 40.92
CA TRP A 607 -3.87 1.28 41.13
C TRP A 607 -4.89 1.66 42.20
N HIS A 608 -4.50 2.49 43.17
CA HIS A 608 -5.33 2.93 44.27
C HIS A 608 -5.14 4.42 44.55
N SER A 609 -6.17 5.14 45.00
CA SER A 609 -6.03 6.56 45.38
C SER A 609 -5.03 6.76 46.53
N GLY A 610 -4.91 5.76 47.40
CA GLY A 610 -3.92 5.69 48.48
C GLY A 610 -2.46 5.67 48.01
N ASP A 611 -2.20 5.35 46.75
CA ASP A 611 -0.84 5.39 46.15
C ASP A 611 -0.30 6.84 46.16
N PHE A 612 -1.19 7.82 46.08
CA PHE A 612 -0.87 9.24 45.99
C PHE A 612 -0.83 9.95 47.35
N VAL A 613 -0.91 9.22 48.47
CA VAL A 613 -0.86 9.80 49.82
C VAL A 613 0.40 10.65 50.04
N PHE A 614 1.52 10.26 49.42
CA PHE A 614 2.79 10.99 49.50
C PHE A 614 3.01 12.00 48.36
N ALA A 615 2.10 12.08 47.39
CA ALA A 615 2.15 13.00 46.25
C ALA A 615 0.72 13.39 45.79
N PRO A 616 -0.08 14.05 46.64
CA PRO A 616 -1.51 14.29 46.38
C PRO A 616 -1.74 15.15 45.14
N ASP A 617 -0.84 16.10 44.85
CA ASP A 617 -0.91 16.96 43.67
C ASP A 617 -0.78 16.18 42.34
N ALA A 618 -0.18 14.99 42.36
CA ALA A 618 -0.06 14.12 41.18
C ALA A 618 -1.34 13.30 40.91
N PHE A 619 -2.29 13.25 41.86
CA PHE A 619 -3.51 12.45 41.74
C PHE A 619 -4.47 13.00 40.68
N ASP A 620 -4.63 14.33 40.62
CA ASP A 620 -5.54 14.98 39.67
C ASP A 620 -5.07 14.81 38.22
N ASP A 621 -3.75 14.76 38.00
CA ASP A 621 -3.13 14.63 36.68
C ASP A 621 -2.59 13.21 36.38
N ARG A 622 -3.01 12.21 37.19
CA ARG A 622 -2.45 10.84 37.17
C ARG A 622 -2.51 10.13 35.81
N HIS A 623 -3.47 10.50 34.97
CA HIS A 623 -3.63 9.91 33.64
C HIS A 623 -2.63 10.48 32.63
N GLU A 624 -2.30 11.77 32.70
CA GLU A 624 -1.34 12.41 31.78
C GLU A 624 0.11 12.31 32.29
N ILE A 625 0.31 12.34 33.61
CA ILE A 625 1.65 12.31 34.21
C ILE A 625 2.42 11.05 33.83
N MET A 626 1.72 9.92 33.67
CA MET A 626 2.31 8.68 33.17
C MET A 626 2.86 8.87 31.76
N TYR A 627 2.06 9.39 30.82
CA TYR A 627 2.50 9.57 29.42
C TYR A 627 3.64 10.58 29.29
N ARG A 628 3.61 11.70 30.01
CA ARG A 628 4.75 12.65 30.07
C ARG A 628 5.99 11.99 30.68
N GLY A 629 5.82 11.11 31.66
CA GLY A 629 6.89 10.30 32.22
C GLY A 629 7.50 9.33 31.20
N ILE A 630 6.68 8.66 30.39
CA ILE A 630 7.13 7.77 29.31
C ILE A 630 7.98 8.55 28.29
N GLU A 631 7.51 9.73 27.86
CA GLU A 631 8.27 10.60 26.95
C GLU A 631 9.61 11.01 27.57
N THR A 632 9.61 11.39 28.85
CA THR A 632 10.83 11.75 29.58
C THR A 632 11.83 10.58 29.61
N VAL A 633 11.35 9.36 29.91
CA VAL A 633 12.18 8.15 29.92
C VAL A 633 12.76 7.88 28.53
N ARG A 634 11.95 7.92 27.46
CA ARG A 634 12.40 7.69 26.08
C ARG A 634 13.42 8.75 25.60
N SER A 635 13.22 10.02 25.92
CA SER A 635 14.18 11.08 25.61
C SER A 635 15.53 10.87 26.31
N LEU A 636 15.51 10.56 27.61
CA LEU A 636 16.74 10.22 28.35
C LEU A 636 17.42 8.97 27.78
N TRP A 637 16.63 7.98 27.35
CA TRP A 637 17.10 6.74 26.73
C TRP A 637 17.88 7.00 25.43
N ARG A 638 17.37 7.90 24.57
CA ARG A 638 18.05 8.39 23.36
C ARG A 638 19.30 9.25 23.63
N GLY A 639 19.59 9.54 24.90
CA GLY A 639 20.73 10.36 25.31
C GLY A 639 20.48 11.87 25.26
N GLU A 640 19.23 12.31 25.11
CA GLU A 640 18.85 13.71 25.24
C GLU A 640 19.08 14.20 26.68
N ALA A 641 19.37 15.50 26.83
CA ALA A 641 19.53 16.10 28.15
C ALA A 641 18.20 16.65 28.66
N LEU A 642 17.81 16.30 29.88
CA LEU A 642 16.65 16.88 30.56
C LEU A 642 17.09 18.08 31.40
N THR A 643 16.53 19.26 31.14
CA THR A 643 16.77 20.43 32.00
C THR A 643 15.98 20.31 33.29
N ARG A 644 16.66 20.31 34.44
CA ARG A 644 16.03 20.37 35.76
C ARG A 644 16.59 21.52 36.57
N ARG A 645 15.71 22.18 37.33
CA ARG A 645 16.11 23.21 38.27
C ARG A 645 16.64 22.54 39.55
N ALA A 646 17.90 22.79 39.87
CA ALA A 646 18.52 22.31 41.11
C ALA A 646 17.98 23.09 42.32
N ALA A 647 18.19 22.54 43.53
CA ALA A 647 17.67 23.12 44.77
C ALA A 647 18.14 24.57 45.03
N HIS A 648 19.31 24.95 44.51
CA HIS A 648 19.85 26.32 44.57
C HIS A 648 19.34 27.26 43.47
N GLY A 649 18.43 26.81 42.61
CA GLY A 649 17.74 27.63 41.62
C GLY A 649 18.34 27.66 40.21
N GLU A 650 19.58 27.20 40.00
CA GLU A 650 20.18 27.05 38.66
C GLU A 650 19.56 25.89 37.85
N GLU A 651 19.55 26.04 36.53
CA GLU A 651 19.14 24.98 35.59
C GLU A 651 20.33 24.07 35.27
N MET A 652 20.14 22.77 35.47
CA MET A 652 21.14 21.73 35.20
C MET A 652 20.63 20.76 34.13
N ALA A 653 21.52 20.43 33.19
CA ALA A 653 21.28 19.37 32.22
C ALA A 653 21.54 17.99 32.85
N VAL A 654 20.50 17.16 32.94
CA VAL A 654 20.54 15.80 33.48
C VAL A 654 20.61 14.80 32.33
N ARG A 655 21.53 13.83 32.44
CA ARG A 655 21.67 12.68 31.53
C ARG A 655 21.88 11.43 32.37
N ILE A 656 21.47 10.27 31.86
CA ILE A 656 21.64 8.98 32.53
C ILE A 656 23.00 8.34 32.20
N GLN A 657 23.57 7.59 33.17
CA GLN A 657 24.76 6.75 32.99
C GLN A 657 24.58 5.42 33.75
N PRO A 658 24.88 4.24 33.15
CA PRO A 658 25.45 4.05 31.82
C PRO A 658 24.46 4.43 30.72
N ARG A 659 24.98 4.74 29.52
CA ARG A 659 24.11 4.90 28.34
C ARG A 659 23.51 3.54 27.96
N PRO A 660 22.22 3.48 27.62
CA PRO A 660 21.61 2.25 27.08
C PRO A 660 22.33 1.73 25.83
N LEU A 661 22.25 0.42 25.60
CA LEU A 661 22.69 -0.23 24.37
C LEU A 661 21.60 -0.19 23.29
N GLN A 662 20.32 -0.33 23.69
CA GLN A 662 19.19 -0.15 22.76
C GLN A 662 19.01 1.33 22.41
N GLU A 663 18.85 1.64 21.11
CA GLU A 663 18.56 3.01 20.66
C GLU A 663 17.20 3.53 21.15
N GLU A 664 16.21 2.64 21.22
CA GLU A 664 14.86 2.92 21.69
C GLU A 664 14.45 1.89 22.76
N LEU A 665 13.73 2.35 23.78
CA LEU A 665 13.22 1.48 24.83
C LEU A 665 11.88 0.85 24.43
N PRO A 666 11.76 -0.49 24.41
CA PRO A 666 10.47 -1.17 24.32
C PRO A 666 9.61 -0.84 25.54
N VAL A 667 8.43 -0.25 25.31
CA VAL A 667 7.51 0.22 26.35
C VAL A 667 6.13 -0.39 26.18
N TRP A 668 5.52 -0.79 27.30
CA TRP A 668 4.13 -1.20 27.40
C TRP A 668 3.33 -0.25 28.31
N VAL A 669 2.04 -0.13 28.03
CA VAL A 669 1.06 0.49 28.93
C VAL A 669 0.22 -0.60 29.54
N THR A 670 0.24 -0.65 30.86
CA THR A 670 -0.62 -1.53 31.64
C THR A 670 -2.06 -1.01 31.57
N ALA A 671 -2.97 -1.78 30.96
CA ALA A 671 -4.34 -1.35 30.67
C ALA A 671 -5.38 -2.43 30.98
N PHE A 672 -6.46 -2.06 31.66
CA PHE A 672 -7.55 -2.96 32.06
C PHE A 672 -8.87 -2.55 31.41
N ALA A 673 -9.75 -1.87 32.16
CA ALA A 673 -11.11 -1.60 31.74
C ALA A 673 -11.23 -0.52 30.64
N SER A 674 -10.33 0.48 30.61
CA SER A 674 -10.50 1.71 29.83
C SER A 674 -10.16 1.56 28.35
N PRO A 675 -11.12 1.70 27.41
CA PRO A 675 -10.85 1.72 25.98
C PRO A 675 -9.99 2.93 25.57
N VAL A 676 -10.06 4.02 26.33
CA VAL A 676 -9.26 5.24 26.10
C VAL A 676 -7.78 4.95 26.30
N THR A 677 -7.42 4.15 27.31
CA THR A 677 -6.03 3.76 27.58
C THR A 677 -5.48 2.89 26.45
N PHE A 678 -6.27 1.96 25.92
CA PHE A 678 -5.89 1.14 24.75
C PHE A 678 -5.64 2.02 23.52
N ARG A 679 -6.55 2.95 23.21
CA ARG A 679 -6.38 3.88 22.09
C ARG A 679 -5.10 4.72 22.23
N ARG A 680 -4.90 5.34 23.39
CA ARG A 680 -3.73 6.19 23.65
C ARG A 680 -2.40 5.44 23.57
N ALA A 681 -2.34 4.21 24.08
CA ALA A 681 -1.14 3.38 23.93
C ALA A 681 -0.80 3.17 22.43
N GLY A 682 -1.83 3.01 21.58
CA GLY A 682 -1.67 2.95 20.13
C GLY A 682 -1.14 4.25 19.54
N GLU A 683 -1.68 5.40 19.98
CA GLU A 683 -1.24 6.74 19.52
C GLU A 683 0.25 7.00 19.82
N ILE A 684 0.75 6.57 20.99
CA ILE A 684 2.14 6.79 21.41
C ILE A 684 3.12 5.67 21.02
N GLY A 685 2.65 4.65 20.30
CA GLY A 685 3.49 3.52 19.89
C GLY A 685 4.00 2.69 21.07
N ALA A 686 3.15 2.39 22.04
CA ALA A 686 3.45 1.50 23.17
C ALA A 686 2.69 0.17 23.06
N GLY A 687 3.28 -0.92 23.53
CA GLY A 687 2.59 -2.20 23.70
C GLY A 687 1.50 -2.14 24.77
N ILE A 688 0.66 -3.17 24.84
CA ILE A 688 -0.35 -3.33 25.90
C ILE A 688 0.03 -4.48 26.82
N LEU A 689 -0.07 -4.27 28.13
CA LEU A 689 -0.08 -5.35 29.13
C LEU A 689 -1.47 -5.39 29.80
N THR A 690 -2.19 -6.51 29.73
CA THR A 690 -3.57 -6.64 30.25
C THR A 690 -3.84 -8.00 30.91
N HIS A 691 -5.05 -8.24 31.44
CA HIS A 691 -5.45 -9.51 32.11
C HIS A 691 -6.95 -9.82 31.96
N LEU A 692 -7.35 -11.06 32.29
CA LEU A 692 -8.76 -11.53 32.26
C LEU A 692 -9.44 -11.70 33.64
N LEU A 693 -8.82 -11.28 34.76
CA LEU A 693 -9.40 -11.49 36.10
C LEU A 693 -10.81 -10.86 36.27
N ASP A 694 -10.99 -9.61 35.83
CA ASP A 694 -12.27 -8.87 35.92
C ASP A 694 -12.82 -8.45 34.55
N GLN A 695 -12.40 -9.11 33.48
CA GLN A 695 -12.78 -8.81 32.08
C GLN A 695 -13.12 -10.08 31.31
N THR A 696 -13.99 -9.96 30.30
CA THR A 696 -14.23 -11.04 29.34
C THR A 696 -13.22 -10.97 28.18
N LEU A 697 -13.03 -12.10 27.48
CA LEU A 697 -12.14 -12.13 26.32
C LEU A 697 -12.70 -11.27 25.18
N GLU A 698 -14.02 -11.27 25.02
CA GLU A 698 -14.75 -10.50 24.03
C GLU A 698 -14.55 -8.99 24.22
N ASP A 699 -14.63 -8.51 25.47
CA ASP A 699 -14.38 -7.10 25.80
C ASP A 699 -12.93 -6.69 25.51
N VAL A 700 -11.98 -7.59 25.76
CA VAL A 700 -10.55 -7.34 25.49
C VAL A 700 -10.29 -7.31 23.98
N ALA A 701 -10.88 -8.22 23.20
CA ALA A 701 -10.74 -8.25 21.75
C ALA A 701 -11.20 -6.94 21.09
N GLU A 702 -12.33 -6.37 21.55
CA GLU A 702 -12.82 -5.09 21.04
C GLU A 702 -11.88 -3.92 21.38
N LYS A 703 -11.27 -3.93 22.57
CA LYS A 703 -10.28 -2.92 22.95
C LYS A 703 -8.98 -3.06 22.16
N ILE A 704 -8.56 -4.28 21.82
CA ILE A 704 -7.41 -4.55 20.94
C ILE A 704 -7.66 -3.97 19.55
N ARG A 705 -8.89 -4.09 19.02
CA ARG A 705 -9.26 -3.47 17.73
C ARG A 705 -9.04 -1.96 17.77
N LEU A 706 -9.51 -1.28 18.82
CA LEU A 706 -9.32 0.16 19.02
C LEU A 706 -7.83 0.56 19.14
N TYR A 707 -7.04 -0.24 19.85
CA TYR A 707 -5.58 -0.06 19.96
C TYR A 707 -4.91 -0.14 18.58
N ARG A 708 -5.20 -1.18 17.80
CA ARG A 708 -4.59 -1.41 16.48
C ARG A 708 -5.03 -0.41 15.42
N GLU A 709 -6.24 0.14 15.54
CA GLU A 709 -6.69 1.27 14.72
C GLU A 709 -5.89 2.54 15.01
N ALA A 710 -5.72 2.87 16.29
CA ALA A 710 -4.94 4.02 16.72
C ALA A 710 -3.46 3.90 16.33
N TRP A 711 -2.86 2.71 16.51
CA TRP A 711 -1.49 2.40 16.10
C TRP A 711 -1.26 2.68 14.62
N ARG A 712 -2.15 2.18 13.74
CA ARG A 712 -2.08 2.39 12.29
C ARG A 712 -2.30 3.86 11.92
N ALA A 713 -3.27 4.53 12.55
CA ALA A 713 -3.56 5.94 12.28
C ALA A 713 -2.38 6.86 12.63
N ALA A 714 -1.62 6.51 13.67
CA ALA A 714 -0.41 7.25 14.07
C ALA A 714 0.83 6.93 13.23
N GLY A 715 0.75 5.98 12.27
CA GLY A 715 1.85 5.66 11.36
C GLY A 715 2.96 4.80 11.97
N HIS A 716 2.72 4.16 13.12
CA HIS A 716 3.70 3.26 13.74
C HIS A 716 3.87 1.98 12.92
N PRO A 717 5.09 1.42 12.80
CA PRO A 717 5.33 0.19 12.06
C PRO A 717 4.68 -1.03 12.74
N GLY A 718 4.25 -2.03 11.97
CA GLY A 718 3.63 -3.26 12.49
C GLY A 718 2.22 -3.03 13.06
N THR A 719 1.79 -3.93 13.96
CA THR A 719 0.43 -3.91 14.55
C THR A 719 0.41 -3.56 16.04
N GLY A 720 1.57 -3.24 16.63
CA GLY A 720 1.72 -3.18 18.09
C GLY A 720 1.66 -4.56 18.75
N THR A 721 2.08 -4.64 20.01
CA THR A 721 2.16 -5.91 20.77
C THR A 721 1.19 -5.90 21.93
N VAL A 722 0.31 -6.90 22.00
CA VAL A 722 -0.61 -7.13 23.11
C VAL A 722 -0.17 -8.34 23.94
N THR A 723 0.28 -8.08 25.16
CA THR A 723 0.66 -9.10 26.14
C THR A 723 -0.47 -9.34 27.14
N LEU A 724 -0.94 -10.58 27.22
CA LEU A 724 -1.94 -11.01 28.20
C LEU A 724 -1.27 -11.72 29.36
N MET A 725 -1.33 -11.12 30.55
CA MET A 725 -0.94 -11.74 31.79
C MET A 725 -2.05 -12.69 32.27
N ILE A 726 -1.71 -13.97 32.48
CA ILE A 726 -2.67 -15.00 32.85
C ILE A 726 -2.04 -16.03 33.79
N HIS A 727 -2.82 -16.52 34.75
CA HIS A 727 -2.35 -17.58 35.64
C HIS A 727 -2.22 -18.88 34.86
N THR A 728 -1.10 -19.55 35.03
CA THR A 728 -0.74 -20.71 34.20
C THR A 728 -0.28 -21.88 35.04
N PHE A 729 -0.86 -23.06 34.81
CA PHE A 729 -0.41 -24.33 35.36
C PHE A 729 -0.84 -25.50 34.47
N VAL A 730 0.14 -26.16 33.86
CA VAL A 730 -0.10 -27.33 32.99
C VAL A 730 0.17 -28.60 33.78
N ALA A 731 -0.80 -29.51 33.84
CA ALA A 731 -0.70 -30.81 34.48
C ALA A 731 -0.95 -31.96 33.47
N GLU A 732 -0.97 -33.20 33.94
CA GLU A 732 -1.23 -34.37 33.10
C GLU A 732 -2.70 -34.46 32.68
N ASP A 733 -3.60 -34.06 33.59
CA ASP A 733 -5.04 -34.03 33.40
C ASP A 733 -5.67 -32.84 34.15
N ASP A 734 -6.89 -32.49 33.77
CA ASP A 734 -7.61 -31.33 34.29
C ASP A 734 -7.98 -31.46 35.78
N ALA A 735 -8.18 -32.69 36.29
CA ALA A 735 -8.51 -32.91 37.70
C ALA A 735 -7.28 -32.67 38.60
N THR A 736 -6.11 -33.14 38.16
CA THR A 736 -4.83 -32.85 38.82
C THR A 736 -4.53 -31.35 38.82
N ALA A 737 -4.69 -30.68 37.68
CA ALA A 737 -4.51 -29.22 37.61
C ALA A 737 -5.44 -28.50 38.59
N ARG A 738 -6.74 -28.84 38.59
CA ARG A 738 -7.75 -28.24 39.47
C ARG A 738 -7.40 -28.46 40.95
N ALA A 739 -6.96 -29.66 41.34
CA ALA A 739 -6.58 -29.96 42.72
C ALA A 739 -5.38 -29.12 43.19
N VAL A 740 -4.37 -28.92 42.33
CA VAL A 740 -3.15 -28.18 42.65
C VAL A 740 -3.41 -26.67 42.76
N VAL A 741 -4.16 -26.08 41.83
CA VAL A 741 -4.29 -24.62 41.74
C VAL A 741 -5.41 -24.04 42.58
N ARG A 742 -6.39 -24.85 43.03
CA ARG A 742 -7.58 -24.35 43.74
C ARG A 742 -7.24 -23.57 45.01
N ALA A 743 -6.53 -24.18 45.95
CA ALA A 743 -6.20 -23.51 47.21
C ALA A 743 -5.26 -22.29 47.00
N PRO A 744 -4.15 -22.40 46.25
CA PRO A 744 -3.28 -21.26 45.96
C PRO A 744 -3.99 -20.09 45.29
N PHE A 745 -4.78 -20.35 44.24
CA PHE A 745 -5.49 -19.29 43.52
C PHE A 745 -6.60 -18.65 44.35
N THR A 746 -7.29 -19.44 45.18
CA THR A 746 -8.31 -18.90 46.10
C THR A 746 -7.68 -17.98 47.15
N GLU A 747 -6.51 -18.34 47.68
CA GLU A 747 -5.76 -17.47 48.61
C GLU A 747 -5.26 -16.20 47.92
N TYR A 748 -4.76 -16.32 46.69
CA TYR A 748 -4.37 -15.17 45.86
C TYR A 748 -5.55 -14.21 45.61
N LEU A 749 -6.74 -14.73 45.29
CA LEU A 749 -7.94 -13.89 45.15
C LEU A 749 -8.33 -13.23 46.48
N ARG A 750 -8.23 -13.95 47.59
CA ARG A 750 -8.56 -13.46 48.94
C ARG A 750 -7.66 -12.29 49.35
N SER A 751 -6.38 -12.33 48.98
CA SER A 751 -5.42 -11.27 49.31
C SER A 751 -5.62 -9.99 48.48
N ALA A 752 -6.34 -10.07 47.35
CA ALA A 752 -6.69 -8.94 46.49
C ALA A 752 -8.01 -8.26 46.87
N VAL A 753 -8.03 -7.53 48.01
CA VAL A 753 -9.25 -6.93 48.61
C VAL A 753 -10.13 -6.15 47.61
N GLY A 754 -9.54 -5.35 46.71
CA GLY A 754 -10.29 -4.57 45.71
C GLY A 754 -10.88 -5.40 44.56
N LEU A 755 -10.32 -6.57 44.26
CA LEU A 755 -10.80 -7.50 43.24
C LEU A 755 -12.04 -8.24 43.74
N VAL A 756 -12.00 -8.73 44.99
CA VAL A 756 -13.11 -9.43 45.64
C VAL A 756 -14.37 -8.57 45.69
N THR A 757 -14.24 -7.28 46.02
CA THR A 757 -15.39 -6.34 46.03
C THR A 757 -15.98 -6.12 44.63
N ARG A 758 -15.14 -6.02 43.59
CA ARG A 758 -15.61 -5.89 42.19
C ARG A 758 -16.27 -7.18 41.68
N MET A 759 -15.71 -8.35 42.05
CA MET A 759 -16.28 -9.65 41.70
C MET A 759 -17.65 -9.86 42.38
N ALA A 760 -17.78 -9.53 43.67
CA ALA A 760 -19.06 -9.58 44.38
C ALA A 760 -20.14 -8.73 43.67
N LYS A 761 -19.78 -7.53 43.20
CA LYS A 761 -20.66 -6.66 42.40
C LYS A 761 -21.08 -7.29 41.07
N SER A 762 -20.16 -7.96 40.37
CA SER A 762 -20.46 -8.66 39.11
C SER A 762 -21.42 -9.84 39.29
N PHE A 763 -21.49 -10.42 40.50
CA PHE A 763 -22.44 -11.47 40.88
C PHE A 763 -23.75 -10.93 41.48
N GLY A 764 -23.96 -9.61 41.48
CA GLY A 764 -25.20 -8.98 41.96
C GLY A 764 -25.32 -8.88 43.49
N LEU A 765 -24.22 -9.09 44.23
CA LEU A 765 -24.16 -8.87 45.67
C LEU A 765 -23.81 -7.39 45.94
N GLY A 766 -24.58 -6.73 46.81
CA GLY A 766 -24.55 -5.27 47.02
C GLY A 766 -23.23 -4.69 47.55
N GLU A 767 -23.12 -3.36 47.59
CA GLU A 767 -21.89 -2.66 48.06
C GLU A 767 -21.59 -2.96 49.54
N GLY A 768 -20.31 -3.26 49.79
CA GLY A 768 -19.68 -3.63 51.06
C GLY A 768 -20.41 -3.27 52.37
N GLY A 769 -20.80 -4.32 53.10
CA GLY A 769 -21.28 -4.26 54.49
C GLY A 769 -21.82 -5.59 55.01
N ASP A 770 -22.40 -6.42 54.14
CA ASP A 770 -23.22 -7.60 54.54
C ASP A 770 -22.72 -8.95 54.00
N LEU A 771 -21.48 -9.07 53.48
CA LEU A 771 -20.95 -10.38 53.09
C LEU A 771 -20.52 -11.16 54.34
N THR A 772 -21.22 -12.26 54.63
CA THR A 772 -20.76 -13.19 55.67
C THR A 772 -19.46 -13.89 55.20
N PRO A 773 -18.64 -14.44 56.12
CA PRO A 773 -17.52 -15.29 55.73
C PRO A 773 -17.94 -16.45 54.80
N GLU A 774 -19.17 -16.97 54.95
CA GLU A 774 -19.73 -18.01 54.08
C GLU A 774 -20.03 -17.49 52.67
N ASP A 775 -20.57 -16.28 52.54
CA ASP A 775 -20.80 -15.64 51.23
C ASP A 775 -19.49 -15.36 50.50
N LEU A 776 -18.45 -14.94 51.24
CA LEU A 776 -17.12 -14.72 50.69
C LEU A 776 -16.52 -16.02 50.15
N GLU A 777 -16.58 -17.12 50.90
CA GLU A 777 -16.10 -18.42 50.44
C GLU A 777 -16.88 -18.93 49.21
N ALA A 778 -18.19 -18.73 49.17
CA ALA A 778 -19.02 -19.10 48.01
C ALA A 778 -18.66 -18.27 46.76
N VAL A 779 -18.43 -16.96 46.90
CA VAL A 779 -17.98 -16.08 45.81
C VAL A 779 -16.61 -16.49 45.31
N LEU A 780 -15.66 -16.77 46.20
CA LEU A 780 -14.31 -17.20 45.84
C LEU A 780 -14.32 -18.57 45.13
N ALA A 781 -15.15 -19.52 45.59
CA ALA A 781 -15.30 -20.82 44.95
C ALA A 781 -15.88 -20.70 43.54
N HIS A 782 -16.93 -19.89 43.35
CA HIS A 782 -17.54 -19.68 42.04
C HIS A 782 -16.61 -18.89 41.09
N ALA A 783 -15.90 -17.90 41.62
CA ALA A 783 -14.86 -17.16 40.92
C ALA A 783 -13.75 -18.09 40.41
N PHE A 784 -13.28 -19.01 41.25
CA PHE A 784 -12.32 -20.03 40.87
C PHE A 784 -12.83 -20.91 39.74
N ASP A 785 -14.03 -21.50 39.87
CA ASP A 785 -14.57 -22.41 38.86
C ASP A 785 -14.75 -21.69 37.51
N ARG A 786 -15.30 -20.48 37.51
CA ARG A 786 -15.44 -19.66 36.30
C ARG A 786 -14.08 -19.34 35.68
N TYR A 787 -13.12 -18.90 36.48
CA TYR A 787 -11.80 -18.52 35.98
C TYR A 787 -11.05 -19.73 35.43
N PHE A 788 -11.13 -20.89 36.09
CA PHE A 788 -10.53 -22.14 35.64
C PHE A 788 -11.07 -22.59 34.28
N GLU A 789 -12.37 -22.40 34.03
CA GLU A 789 -13.02 -22.86 32.79
C GLU A 789 -12.91 -21.87 31.64
N THR A 790 -12.83 -20.56 31.92
CA THR A 790 -13.03 -19.52 30.90
C THR A 790 -11.85 -18.60 30.66
N ALA A 791 -10.92 -18.50 31.60
CA ALA A 791 -9.84 -17.53 31.55
C ALA A 791 -8.45 -18.14 31.81
N GLY A 792 -8.23 -18.79 32.96
CA GLY A 792 -6.92 -19.33 33.34
C GLY A 792 -6.35 -20.33 32.33
N LEU A 793 -5.02 -20.31 32.16
CA LEU A 793 -4.31 -21.32 31.37
C LEU A 793 -4.00 -22.53 32.26
N PHE A 794 -5.06 -23.23 32.66
CA PHE A 794 -5.00 -24.39 33.55
C PHE A 794 -5.49 -25.66 32.85
N GLY A 795 -4.87 -26.79 33.18
CA GLY A 795 -5.34 -28.11 32.77
C GLY A 795 -4.29 -28.94 32.03
N SER A 796 -4.76 -29.94 31.30
CA SER A 796 -3.96 -30.76 30.40
C SER A 796 -3.43 -29.97 29.20
N PRO A 797 -2.40 -30.46 28.48
CA PRO A 797 -1.94 -29.84 27.24
C PRO A 797 -3.05 -29.62 26.20
N ALA A 798 -4.05 -30.51 26.15
CA ALA A 798 -5.18 -30.41 25.23
C ALA A 798 -6.15 -29.28 25.61
N THR A 799 -6.45 -29.10 26.90
CA THR A 799 -7.29 -28.02 27.40
C THR A 799 -6.59 -26.67 27.23
N CYS A 800 -5.31 -26.58 27.62
CA CYS A 800 -4.49 -25.39 27.45
C CYS A 800 -4.37 -24.96 25.97
N ARG A 801 -4.23 -25.92 25.05
CA ARG A 801 -4.22 -25.65 23.61
C ARG A 801 -5.49 -24.94 23.13
N LYS A 802 -6.68 -25.45 23.50
CA LYS A 802 -7.96 -24.83 23.13
C LYS A 802 -8.06 -23.40 23.65
N THR A 803 -7.56 -23.14 24.86
CA THR A 803 -7.51 -21.79 25.42
C THR A 803 -6.57 -20.90 24.62
N LEU A 804 -5.37 -21.38 24.28
CA LEU A 804 -4.40 -20.63 23.46
C LEU A 804 -4.95 -20.28 22.06
N ASP A 805 -5.67 -21.20 21.41
CA ASP A 805 -6.32 -20.92 20.12
C ASP A 805 -7.33 -19.78 20.24
N ARG A 806 -8.20 -19.80 21.26
CA ARG A 806 -9.16 -18.71 21.53
C ARG A 806 -8.48 -17.37 21.80
N LEU A 807 -7.38 -17.37 22.57
CA LEU A 807 -6.63 -16.15 22.87
C LEU A 807 -5.95 -15.57 21.63
N ARG A 808 -5.41 -16.42 20.76
CA ARG A 808 -4.85 -16.00 19.47
C ARG A 808 -5.92 -15.37 18.58
N ASP A 809 -7.10 -15.99 18.50
CA ASP A 809 -8.22 -15.49 17.67
C ASP A 809 -8.74 -14.13 18.18
N ALA A 810 -8.60 -13.86 19.48
CA ALA A 810 -8.91 -12.57 20.10
C ALA A 810 -7.85 -11.47 19.83
N GLY A 811 -6.76 -11.78 19.11
CA GLY A 811 -5.71 -10.84 18.75
C GLY A 811 -4.63 -10.63 19.81
N ILE A 812 -4.44 -11.60 20.72
CA ILE A 812 -3.32 -11.59 21.68
C ILE A 812 -2.03 -12.02 20.97
N ASP A 813 -0.93 -11.32 21.25
CA ASP A 813 0.37 -11.56 20.61
C ASP A 813 1.34 -12.32 21.54
N GLU A 814 1.26 -12.11 22.86
CA GLU A 814 2.13 -12.72 23.86
C GLU A 814 1.36 -13.13 25.12
N ILE A 815 1.64 -14.31 25.66
CA ILE A 815 1.11 -14.79 26.95
C ILE A 815 2.18 -14.60 28.05
N GLY A 816 1.91 -13.70 28.98
CA GLY A 816 2.65 -13.56 30.24
C GLY A 816 2.16 -14.59 31.25
N CYS A 817 2.83 -15.74 31.30
CA CYS A 817 2.49 -16.87 32.15
C CYS A 817 2.84 -16.56 33.61
N LEU A 818 1.83 -16.20 34.39
CA LEU A 818 1.94 -15.95 35.81
C LEU A 818 1.97 -17.29 36.56
N ILE A 819 3.14 -17.61 37.13
CA ILE A 819 3.42 -18.92 37.75
C ILE A 819 3.67 -18.84 39.26
N ASP A 820 3.72 -17.64 39.84
CA ASP A 820 4.08 -17.39 41.25
C ASP A 820 2.89 -16.98 42.14
N PHE A 821 1.75 -17.65 41.97
CA PHE A 821 0.50 -17.39 42.71
C PHE A 821 0.24 -18.37 43.87
N GLY A 822 1.31 -18.85 44.54
CA GLY A 822 1.20 -19.70 45.73
C GLY A 822 1.33 -21.22 45.50
N VAL A 823 1.57 -21.68 44.27
CA VAL A 823 1.89 -23.09 43.98
C VAL A 823 3.31 -23.41 44.51
N PRO A 824 3.53 -24.54 45.21
CA PRO A 824 4.85 -24.91 45.72
C PRO A 824 5.91 -24.93 44.62
N CYS A 825 7.12 -24.41 44.91
CA CYS A 825 8.17 -24.16 43.92
C CYS A 825 8.45 -25.37 43.00
N ASP A 826 8.62 -26.57 43.56
CA ASP A 826 8.93 -27.76 42.74
C ASP A 826 7.76 -28.16 41.84
N THR A 827 6.53 -27.95 42.31
CA THR A 827 5.31 -28.22 41.53
C THR A 827 5.15 -27.19 40.41
N ALA A 828 5.42 -25.91 40.68
CA ALA A 828 5.38 -24.84 39.69
C ALA A 828 6.43 -25.05 38.58
N LEU A 829 7.67 -25.45 38.93
CA LEU A 829 8.73 -25.77 37.96
C LEU A 829 8.35 -26.96 37.07
N GLU A 830 7.66 -27.95 37.63
CA GLU A 830 7.21 -29.13 36.91
C GLU A 830 6.04 -28.83 35.95
N GLY A 831 5.12 -27.94 36.34
CA GLY A 831 4.12 -27.38 35.43
C GLY A 831 4.75 -26.53 34.32
N LEU A 832 5.80 -25.77 34.63
CA LEU A 832 6.55 -24.98 33.66
C LEU A 832 7.27 -25.85 32.61
N ARG A 833 7.80 -27.02 32.98
CA ARG A 833 8.35 -27.99 32.01
C ARG A 833 7.29 -28.45 31.01
N ARG A 834 6.10 -28.83 31.49
CA ARG A 834 4.99 -29.23 30.62
C ARG A 834 4.52 -28.08 29.71
N LEU A 835 4.50 -26.84 30.21
CA LEU A 835 4.22 -25.66 29.41
C LEU A 835 5.25 -25.48 28.28
N ALA A 836 6.54 -25.68 28.58
CA ALA A 836 7.61 -25.61 27.58
C ALA A 836 7.44 -26.67 26.48
N ASP A 837 7.07 -27.90 26.86
CA ASP A 837 6.81 -28.99 25.91
C ASP A 837 5.59 -28.69 25.02
N LEU A 838 4.49 -28.16 25.60
CA LEU A 838 3.31 -27.73 24.85
C LEU A 838 3.65 -26.65 23.82
N ARG A 839 4.42 -25.64 24.23
CA ARG A 839 4.87 -24.54 23.35
C ARG A 839 5.69 -25.06 22.18
N GLU A 840 6.63 -25.98 22.43
CA GLU A 840 7.47 -26.56 21.38
C GLU A 840 6.67 -27.42 20.40
N ALA A 841 5.67 -28.17 20.88
CA ALA A 841 4.76 -28.92 20.02
C ALA A 841 3.95 -27.98 19.11
N LEU A 842 3.42 -26.87 19.64
CA LEU A 842 2.70 -25.87 18.86
C LEU A 842 3.58 -25.22 17.79
N ALA A 843 4.84 -24.92 18.13
CA ALA A 843 5.79 -24.35 17.17
C ALA A 843 6.15 -25.34 16.04
N ALA A 844 6.30 -26.63 16.37
CA ALA A 844 6.59 -27.67 15.38
C ALA A 844 5.41 -27.90 14.41
N GLU A 845 4.17 -27.87 14.90
CA GLU A 845 2.97 -28.01 14.05
C GLU A 845 2.77 -26.83 13.10
N ALA A 846 3.01 -25.60 13.59
CA ALA A 846 2.97 -24.40 12.74
C ALA A 846 3.99 -24.49 11.60
N ALA A 847 5.19 -25.00 11.88
CA ALA A 847 6.23 -25.17 10.86
C ALA A 847 5.89 -26.22 9.80
N VAL A 848 5.17 -27.29 10.15
CA VAL A 848 4.81 -28.39 9.21
C VAL A 848 3.65 -27.99 8.30
N GLY A 849 2.65 -27.26 8.79
CA GLY A 849 1.51 -26.80 7.99
C GLY A 849 1.85 -25.68 6.98
N GLU A 850 2.82 -24.83 7.31
CA GLU A 850 3.22 -23.67 6.48
C GLU A 850 4.28 -24.03 5.42
N ALA A 851 5.11 -25.05 5.67
CA ALA A 851 6.25 -25.38 4.83
C ALA A 851 5.92 -26.12 3.53
N ASP A 852 4.86 -26.95 3.47
CA ASP A 852 4.64 -27.83 2.30
C ASP A 852 3.85 -27.17 1.16
N PHE A 853 3.07 -26.13 1.47
CA PHE A 853 2.19 -25.46 0.51
C PHE A 853 2.54 -24.01 0.25
N SER A 854 3.55 -23.40 0.86
CA SER A 854 3.93 -22.01 0.54
C SER A 854 4.38 -21.85 -0.93
N ILE A 855 4.18 -20.66 -1.53
CA ILE A 855 4.66 -20.37 -2.90
C ILE A 855 6.14 -20.74 -3.10
N PRO A 856 7.08 -20.45 -2.16
CA PRO A 856 8.49 -20.82 -2.31
C PRO A 856 8.71 -22.33 -2.28
N ALA A 857 7.98 -23.05 -1.42
CA ALA A 857 8.02 -24.49 -1.38
C ALA A 857 7.47 -25.09 -2.68
N GLN A 858 6.40 -24.54 -3.23
CA GLN A 858 5.86 -24.93 -4.53
C GLN A 858 6.86 -24.67 -5.66
N ILE A 859 7.56 -23.53 -5.64
CA ILE A 859 8.63 -23.21 -6.58
C ILE A 859 9.73 -24.27 -6.52
N ALA A 860 10.21 -24.60 -5.33
CA ALA A 860 11.28 -25.58 -5.14
C ALA A 860 10.83 -27.01 -5.52
N ARG A 861 9.66 -27.44 -5.03
CA ARG A 861 9.11 -28.79 -5.21
C ARG A 861 8.78 -29.10 -6.67
N HIS A 862 8.11 -28.16 -7.34
CA HIS A 862 7.64 -28.37 -8.70
C HIS A 862 8.61 -27.81 -9.75
N GLY A 863 9.65 -27.07 -9.36
CA GLY A 863 10.52 -26.37 -10.31
C GLY A 863 9.73 -25.36 -11.14
N VAL A 864 8.94 -24.53 -10.46
CA VAL A 864 8.10 -23.50 -11.07
C VAL A 864 8.99 -22.54 -11.85
N THR A 865 8.52 -22.17 -13.04
CA THR A 865 9.26 -21.31 -13.97
C THR A 865 8.57 -19.97 -14.18
N HIS A 866 7.27 -19.88 -13.92
CA HIS A 866 6.48 -18.67 -14.14
C HIS A 866 5.58 -18.44 -12.94
N LEU A 867 5.50 -17.19 -12.51
CA LEU A 867 4.61 -16.72 -11.45
C LEU A 867 4.02 -15.38 -11.88
N GLN A 868 2.75 -15.18 -11.59
CA GLN A 868 2.10 -13.88 -11.63
C GLN A 868 1.57 -13.58 -10.23
N CYS A 869 1.74 -12.34 -9.79
CA CYS A 869 1.18 -11.87 -8.52
C CYS A 869 1.05 -10.34 -8.49
N THR A 870 0.42 -9.80 -7.45
CA THR A 870 0.43 -8.36 -7.20
C THR A 870 1.78 -7.91 -6.64
N PRO A 871 2.18 -6.64 -6.83
CA PRO A 871 3.32 -6.04 -6.14
C PRO A 871 3.30 -6.26 -4.62
N SER A 872 2.14 -6.20 -3.97
CA SER A 872 2.02 -6.47 -2.52
C SER A 872 2.45 -7.91 -2.16
N LEU A 873 1.98 -8.91 -2.90
CA LEU A 873 2.37 -10.31 -2.68
C LEU A 873 3.86 -10.51 -2.99
N ALA A 874 4.38 -9.93 -4.08
CA ALA A 874 5.81 -9.97 -4.39
C ALA A 874 6.66 -9.31 -3.30
N GLY A 875 6.19 -8.22 -2.68
CA GLY A 875 6.84 -7.55 -1.56
C GLY A 875 6.94 -8.43 -0.32
N LEU A 876 5.87 -9.17 -0.01
CA LEU A 876 5.87 -10.15 1.08
C LEU A 876 6.88 -11.27 0.82
N LEU A 877 6.90 -11.80 -0.40
CA LEU A 877 7.87 -12.82 -0.81
C LEU A 877 9.31 -12.28 -0.76
N ALA A 878 9.53 -11.04 -1.16
CA ALA A 878 10.87 -10.44 -1.17
C ALA A 878 11.41 -10.07 0.23
N ALA A 879 10.55 -10.01 1.26
CA ALA A 879 10.95 -9.65 2.62
C ALA A 879 11.75 -10.76 3.34
N ASP A 880 11.53 -12.03 2.97
CA ASP A 880 12.27 -13.17 3.52
C ASP A 880 13.40 -13.62 2.55
N PRO A 881 14.68 -13.64 2.97
CA PRO A 881 15.80 -14.07 2.14
C PRO A 881 15.66 -15.49 1.56
N ALA A 882 15.08 -16.43 2.31
CA ALA A 882 14.89 -17.80 1.83
C ALA A 882 13.87 -17.84 0.67
N THR A 883 12.77 -17.10 0.83
CA THR A 883 11.73 -16.94 -0.18
C THR A 883 12.23 -16.19 -1.42
N LEU A 884 12.98 -15.10 -1.23
CA LEU A 884 13.60 -14.34 -2.32
C LEU A 884 14.55 -15.21 -3.15
N GLY A 885 15.28 -16.12 -2.49
CA GLY A 885 16.14 -17.11 -3.16
C GLY A 885 15.37 -18.04 -4.11
N ALA A 886 14.16 -18.46 -3.72
CA ALA A 886 13.31 -19.32 -4.57
C ALA A 886 12.87 -18.60 -5.86
N LEU A 887 12.53 -17.31 -5.77
CA LEU A 887 12.17 -16.47 -6.93
C LEU A 887 13.30 -16.41 -7.98
N GLY A 888 14.55 -16.57 -7.56
CA GLY A 888 15.71 -16.60 -8.46
C GLY A 888 15.70 -17.72 -9.50
N SER A 889 14.87 -18.75 -9.33
CA SER A 889 14.71 -19.84 -10.30
C SER A 889 13.70 -19.56 -11.41
N LEU A 890 12.90 -18.49 -11.28
CA LEU A 890 11.86 -18.14 -12.25
C LEU A 890 12.45 -17.67 -13.58
N ARG A 891 11.80 -18.07 -14.68
CA ARG A 891 12.03 -17.58 -16.05
C ARG A 891 11.22 -16.32 -16.35
N ALA A 892 10.06 -16.17 -15.74
CA ALA A 892 9.27 -14.94 -15.79
C ALA A 892 8.52 -14.70 -14.48
N LEU A 893 8.53 -13.46 -14.00
CA LEU A 893 7.69 -12.96 -12.90
C LEU A 893 6.85 -11.78 -13.42
N LEU A 894 5.53 -11.92 -13.39
CA LEU A 894 4.60 -10.86 -13.81
C LEU A 894 4.00 -10.19 -12.58
N LEU A 895 4.01 -8.86 -12.58
CA LEU A 895 3.53 -8.02 -11.50
C LEU A 895 2.44 -7.10 -12.04
N GLY A 896 1.24 -7.15 -11.48
CA GLY A 896 0.13 -6.34 -11.98
C GLY A 896 -0.99 -6.14 -10.98
N GLY A 897 -1.88 -5.21 -11.30
CA GLY A 897 -3.04 -4.84 -10.47
C GLY A 897 -2.76 -3.75 -9.42
N GLU A 898 -1.50 -3.38 -9.21
CA GLU A 898 -1.09 -2.27 -8.33
C GLU A 898 0.14 -1.57 -8.91
N ALA A 899 0.42 -0.34 -8.46
CA ALA A 899 1.64 0.36 -8.84
C ALA A 899 2.87 -0.32 -8.22
N LEU A 900 3.87 -0.68 -9.03
CA LEU A 900 5.09 -1.33 -8.56
C LEU A 900 6.08 -0.32 -7.93
N PRO A 901 6.39 -0.41 -6.62
CA PRO A 901 7.33 0.50 -5.98
C PRO A 901 8.77 0.29 -6.48
N VAL A 902 9.49 1.39 -6.73
CA VAL A 902 10.88 1.38 -7.22
C VAL A 902 11.83 0.53 -6.35
N PRO A 903 11.80 0.59 -5.00
CA PRO A 903 12.65 -0.26 -4.18
C PRO A 903 12.39 -1.74 -4.40
N LEU A 904 11.11 -2.13 -4.52
CA LEU A 904 10.73 -3.51 -4.77
C LEU A 904 11.16 -3.97 -6.18
N ALA A 905 10.93 -3.14 -7.19
CA ALA A 905 11.36 -3.41 -8.56
C ALA A 905 12.88 -3.66 -8.66
N ARG A 906 13.69 -2.86 -7.96
CA ARG A 906 15.15 -3.04 -7.87
C ARG A 906 15.52 -4.38 -7.22
N THR A 907 14.89 -4.71 -6.10
CA THR A 907 15.10 -6.00 -5.41
C THR A 907 14.77 -7.17 -6.33
N LEU A 908 13.57 -7.18 -6.93
CA LEU A 908 13.12 -8.27 -7.78
C LEU A 908 13.98 -8.44 -9.03
N ARG A 909 14.37 -7.33 -9.69
CA ARG A 909 15.29 -7.38 -10.85
C ARG A 909 16.67 -7.94 -10.49
N GLY A 910 17.17 -7.62 -9.29
CA GLY A 910 18.45 -8.13 -8.79
C GLY A 910 18.42 -9.63 -8.43
N SER A 911 17.25 -10.16 -8.07
CA SER A 911 17.10 -11.53 -7.57
C SER A 911 16.56 -12.52 -8.60
N VAL A 912 15.62 -12.12 -9.46
CA VAL A 912 15.01 -12.99 -10.48
C VAL A 912 15.92 -13.11 -11.69
N ARG A 913 16.33 -14.34 -12.03
CA ARG A 913 17.19 -14.60 -13.20
C ARG A 913 16.49 -14.32 -14.52
N GLY A 914 15.21 -14.66 -14.59
CA GLY A 914 14.36 -14.47 -15.75
C GLY A 914 13.89 -13.04 -15.98
N GLU A 915 12.86 -12.90 -16.79
CA GLU A 915 12.19 -11.62 -17.05
C GLU A 915 11.32 -11.22 -15.85
N VAL A 916 11.32 -9.93 -15.51
CA VAL A 916 10.33 -9.36 -14.57
C VAL A 916 9.52 -8.36 -15.36
N LEU A 917 8.22 -8.55 -15.41
CA LEU A 917 7.28 -7.76 -16.20
C LEU A 917 6.36 -6.99 -15.26
N ASP A 918 6.27 -5.67 -15.47
CA ASP A 918 5.16 -4.87 -14.94
C ASP A 918 4.03 -4.89 -15.99
N VAL A 919 2.83 -5.24 -15.58
CA VAL A 919 1.66 -5.39 -16.47
C VAL A 919 0.48 -4.59 -15.94
N TYR A 920 -0.21 -3.91 -16.84
CA TYR A 920 -1.36 -3.07 -16.50
C TYR A 920 -2.52 -3.34 -17.45
N GLY A 921 -3.73 -3.40 -16.90
CA GLY A 921 -4.97 -3.56 -17.64
C GLY A 921 -6.15 -3.71 -16.69
N PRO A 922 -7.27 -3.04 -16.98
CA PRO A 922 -8.53 -3.32 -16.31
C PRO A 922 -9.23 -4.53 -16.96
N THR A 923 -10.16 -5.13 -16.23
CA THR A 923 -10.98 -6.24 -16.75
C THR A 923 -11.75 -5.89 -18.02
N GLU A 924 -12.15 -4.64 -18.16
CA GLU A 924 -12.81 -4.09 -19.34
C GLU A 924 -11.94 -4.04 -20.61
N ALA A 925 -10.64 -4.31 -20.51
CA ALA A 925 -9.71 -4.43 -21.64
C ALA A 925 -8.98 -5.78 -21.67
N THR A 926 -9.61 -6.81 -21.10
CA THR A 926 -9.16 -8.21 -21.10
C THR A 926 -7.80 -8.40 -20.43
N ILE A 927 -7.80 -8.40 -19.10
CA ILE A 927 -6.67 -8.79 -18.24
C ILE A 927 -5.53 -7.78 -18.28
N TRP A 928 -4.67 -7.81 -19.29
CA TRP A 928 -3.57 -6.86 -19.45
C TRP A 928 -3.66 -6.16 -20.81
N SER A 929 -3.38 -4.86 -20.81
CA SER A 929 -3.38 -3.99 -21.97
C SER A 929 -1.99 -3.44 -22.30
N THR A 930 -1.12 -3.33 -21.30
CA THR A 930 0.28 -2.93 -21.46
C THR A 930 1.21 -3.86 -20.69
N ALA A 931 2.47 -3.90 -21.12
CA ALA A 931 3.53 -4.60 -20.41
C ALA A 931 4.88 -3.90 -20.60
N GLU A 932 5.66 -3.82 -19.52
CA GLU A 932 7.05 -3.38 -19.51
C GLU A 932 7.97 -4.45 -18.93
N SER A 933 9.07 -4.74 -19.62
CA SER A 933 10.14 -5.56 -19.07
C SER A 933 11.03 -4.69 -18.20
N LEU A 934 11.17 -5.01 -16.91
CA LEU A 934 12.04 -4.27 -16.02
C LEU A 934 13.49 -4.41 -16.47
N GLY A 935 14.08 -3.29 -16.91
CA GLY A 935 15.51 -3.15 -17.20
C GLY A 935 16.30 -2.66 -15.98
N ALA A 936 17.24 -1.74 -16.20
CA ALA A 936 17.82 -0.99 -15.09
C ALA A 936 16.74 -0.07 -14.50
N VAL A 937 16.32 -0.33 -13.26
CA VAL A 937 15.22 0.41 -12.63
C VAL A 937 15.73 1.77 -12.15
N GLU A 938 15.34 2.82 -12.87
CA GLU A 938 15.64 4.22 -12.58
C GLU A 938 14.77 4.77 -11.42
N GLU A 939 14.32 6.03 -11.51
CA GLU A 939 13.50 6.70 -10.50
C GLU A 939 12.01 6.33 -10.53
N ARG A 940 11.53 5.68 -11.60
CA ARG A 940 10.12 5.32 -11.80
C ARG A 940 10.00 3.98 -12.53
N VAL A 941 8.87 3.29 -12.32
CA VAL A 941 8.49 2.08 -13.07
C VAL A 941 7.30 2.45 -13.98
N PRO A 942 7.46 2.44 -15.31
CA PRO A 942 6.34 2.66 -16.21
C PRO A 942 5.50 1.39 -16.36
N VAL A 943 4.18 1.57 -16.48
CA VAL A 943 3.22 0.48 -16.80
C VAL A 943 3.38 -0.10 -18.21
N GLY A 944 4.28 0.50 -19.00
CA GLY A 944 4.80 -0.07 -20.24
C GLY A 944 4.10 0.33 -21.51
N ARG A 945 4.30 -0.51 -22.53
CA ARG A 945 3.81 -0.30 -23.90
C ARG A 945 2.58 -1.16 -24.19
N PRO A 946 1.69 -0.75 -25.11
CA PRO A 946 0.51 -1.52 -25.47
C PRO A 946 0.89 -2.94 -25.92
N LEU A 947 0.04 -3.89 -25.54
CA LEU A 947 0.08 -5.26 -26.04
C LEU A 947 -0.36 -5.34 -27.51
N ALA A 948 -0.11 -6.48 -28.14
CA ALA A 948 -0.49 -6.70 -29.54
C ALA A 948 -2.00 -6.48 -29.75
N ASN A 949 -2.34 -5.84 -30.87
CA ASN A 949 -3.69 -5.40 -31.28
C ASN A 949 -4.43 -4.51 -30.27
N ASN A 950 -3.73 -4.01 -29.24
CA ASN A 950 -4.26 -3.04 -28.29
C ASN A 950 -3.63 -1.67 -28.54
N THR A 951 -4.37 -0.60 -28.26
CA THR A 951 -3.88 0.77 -28.34
C THR A 951 -4.08 1.48 -27.01
N VAL A 952 -3.13 2.33 -26.62
CA VAL A 952 -3.24 3.20 -25.45
C VAL A 952 -3.24 4.64 -25.93
N ARG A 953 -4.14 5.44 -25.38
CA ARG A 953 -4.22 6.87 -25.63
C ARG A 953 -4.32 7.61 -24.31
N LEU A 954 -3.68 8.77 -24.24
CA LEU A 954 -3.85 9.70 -23.14
C LEU A 954 -4.66 10.87 -23.66
N LEU A 955 -5.87 11.05 -23.13
CA LEU A 955 -6.82 12.06 -23.62
C LEU A 955 -7.13 13.09 -22.53
N ASP A 956 -7.39 14.32 -22.95
CA ASP A 956 -7.94 15.35 -22.08
C ASP A 956 -9.48 15.27 -21.97
N ALA A 957 -10.08 16.16 -21.18
CA ALA A 957 -11.53 16.21 -20.94
C ALA A 957 -12.38 16.42 -22.22
N HIS A 958 -11.74 16.79 -23.34
CA HIS A 958 -12.38 16.97 -24.64
C HIS A 958 -12.04 15.84 -25.63
N LEU A 959 -11.55 14.70 -25.13
CA LEU A 959 -11.17 13.51 -25.91
C LEU A 959 -10.06 13.76 -26.95
N ARG A 960 -9.17 14.73 -26.69
CA ARG A 960 -8.01 15.01 -27.54
C ARG A 960 -6.75 14.47 -26.93
N GLN A 961 -5.84 14.00 -27.78
CA GLN A 961 -4.56 13.45 -27.32
C GLN A 961 -3.71 14.52 -26.64
N VAL A 962 -3.20 14.19 -25.45
CA VAL A 962 -2.24 15.02 -24.73
C VAL A 962 -0.82 14.75 -25.24
N PRO A 963 0.06 15.77 -25.29
CA PRO A 963 1.47 15.58 -25.64
C PRO A 963 2.24 14.71 -24.64
N PRO A 964 3.38 14.15 -25.04
CA PRO A 964 4.29 13.49 -24.11
C PRO A 964 4.72 14.37 -22.95
N GLY A 965 4.83 13.77 -21.76
CA GLY A 965 5.08 14.45 -20.49
C GLY A 965 3.84 15.03 -19.79
N MET A 966 2.77 15.34 -20.53
CA MET A 966 1.55 15.91 -19.92
C MET A 966 0.61 14.81 -19.39
N PRO A 967 -0.05 15.05 -18.24
CA PRO A 967 -1.04 14.12 -17.72
C PRO A 967 -2.29 14.09 -18.60
N GLY A 968 -2.84 12.89 -18.82
CA GLY A 968 -4.12 12.67 -19.48
C GLY A 968 -4.81 11.44 -18.89
N GLU A 969 -6.11 11.34 -19.11
CA GLU A 969 -6.86 10.12 -18.78
C GLU A 969 -6.44 9.00 -19.73
N VAL A 970 -6.27 7.78 -19.21
CA VAL A 970 -5.89 6.60 -19.97
C VAL A 970 -7.12 6.02 -20.67
N TRP A 971 -6.99 5.80 -21.97
CA TRP A 971 -8.00 5.20 -22.83
C TRP A 971 -7.41 4.00 -23.56
N LEU A 972 -8.15 2.90 -23.56
CA LEU A 972 -7.71 1.62 -24.11
C LEU A 972 -8.56 1.26 -25.33
N GLY A 973 -7.94 1.03 -26.47
CA GLY A 973 -8.60 0.64 -27.72
C GLY A 973 -8.08 -0.69 -28.24
N GLY A 974 -8.66 -1.16 -29.35
CA GLY A 974 -8.23 -2.38 -30.04
C GLY A 974 -8.99 -3.64 -29.61
N ASP A 975 -8.44 -4.80 -29.95
CA ASP A 975 -9.14 -6.09 -29.88
C ASP A 975 -9.24 -6.66 -28.46
N GLY A 976 -8.52 -6.10 -27.49
CA GLY A 976 -8.67 -6.41 -26.06
C GLY A 976 -9.89 -5.76 -25.40
N VAL A 977 -10.53 -4.75 -26.01
CA VAL A 977 -11.66 -4.03 -25.40
C VAL A 977 -12.88 -4.95 -25.28
N ALA A 978 -13.38 -5.13 -24.05
CA ALA A 978 -14.50 -6.01 -23.71
C ALA A 978 -15.81 -5.64 -24.43
N ALA A 979 -16.77 -6.58 -24.47
CA ALA A 979 -18.05 -6.35 -25.12
C ALA A 979 -18.88 -5.26 -24.41
N GLY A 980 -18.74 -5.14 -23.09
CA GLY A 980 -19.41 -4.14 -22.26
C GLY A 980 -19.79 -4.70 -20.90
N TYR A 981 -20.78 -4.07 -20.26
CA TYR A 981 -21.32 -4.54 -18.99
C TYR A 981 -22.66 -5.26 -19.18
N TRP A 982 -22.78 -6.44 -18.57
CA TRP A 982 -23.99 -7.25 -18.60
C TRP A 982 -25.19 -6.47 -18.05
N ARG A 983 -26.28 -6.42 -18.83
CA ARG A 983 -27.54 -5.73 -18.50
C ARG A 983 -27.39 -4.26 -18.08
N ARG A 984 -26.31 -3.59 -18.50
CA ARG A 984 -26.04 -2.18 -18.18
C ARG A 984 -25.65 -1.39 -19.43
N PRO A 985 -26.60 -1.21 -20.39
CA PRO A 985 -26.32 -0.49 -21.64
C PRO A 985 -25.91 0.96 -21.39
N ASP A 986 -26.50 1.63 -20.39
CA ASP A 986 -26.19 3.03 -20.07
C ASP A 986 -24.73 3.18 -19.60
N LEU A 987 -24.31 2.32 -18.66
CA LEU A 987 -22.92 2.30 -18.16
C LEU A 987 -21.94 1.85 -19.26
N THR A 988 -22.38 0.96 -20.15
CA THR A 988 -21.59 0.54 -21.30
C THR A 988 -21.37 1.72 -22.25
N ALA A 989 -22.40 2.50 -22.56
CA ALA A 989 -22.28 3.69 -23.41
C ALA A 989 -21.45 4.80 -22.76
N GLU A 990 -21.48 4.93 -21.43
CA GLU A 990 -20.67 5.88 -20.68
C GLU A 990 -19.17 5.55 -20.71
N ARG A 991 -18.81 4.26 -20.73
CA ARG A 991 -17.42 3.80 -20.58
C ARG A 991 -16.78 3.25 -21.84
N PHE A 992 -17.56 2.71 -22.77
CA PHE A 992 -17.11 2.14 -24.04
C PHE A 992 -17.56 3.04 -25.20
N LEU A 993 -16.78 4.07 -25.48
CA LEU A 993 -17.11 5.07 -26.50
C LEU A 993 -16.62 4.62 -27.88
N PRO A 994 -17.20 5.13 -28.97
CA PRO A 994 -16.63 4.99 -30.30
C PRO A 994 -15.17 5.48 -30.32
N ASP A 995 -14.27 4.73 -30.95
CA ASP A 995 -12.88 5.15 -31.12
C ASP A 995 -12.75 6.01 -32.38
N PRO A 996 -12.59 7.35 -32.27
CA PRO A 996 -12.48 8.24 -33.44
C PRO A 996 -11.13 8.13 -34.15
N PHE A 997 -10.18 7.38 -33.60
CA PHE A 997 -8.83 7.24 -34.11
C PHE A 997 -8.59 5.88 -34.78
N ALA A 998 -9.52 4.94 -34.64
CA ALA A 998 -9.45 3.64 -35.27
C ALA A 998 -9.85 3.72 -36.76
N SER A 999 -9.18 2.95 -37.60
CA SER A 999 -9.54 2.79 -39.02
C SER A 999 -10.71 1.81 -39.22
N ALA A 1000 -10.93 0.90 -38.27
CA ALA A 1000 -11.98 -0.11 -38.33
C ALA A 1000 -13.36 0.48 -37.96
N PRO A 1001 -14.38 0.32 -38.82
CA PRO A 1001 -15.74 0.75 -38.51
C PRO A 1001 -16.28 0.08 -37.24
N GLY A 1002 -16.88 0.86 -36.34
CA GLY A 1002 -17.49 0.34 -35.10
C GLY A 1002 -16.49 -0.01 -33.99
N ALA A 1003 -15.20 0.30 -34.16
CA ALA A 1003 -14.22 0.20 -33.09
C ALA A 1003 -14.61 1.08 -31.88
N ARG A 1004 -14.28 0.59 -30.68
CA ARG A 1004 -14.56 1.26 -29.41
C ARG A 1004 -13.29 1.39 -28.59
N MET A 1005 -13.28 2.39 -27.72
CA MET A 1005 -12.26 2.58 -26.70
C MET A 1005 -12.90 2.63 -25.31
N TYR A 1006 -12.23 2.04 -24.33
CA TYR A 1006 -12.63 2.00 -22.94
C TYR A 1006 -11.99 3.15 -22.15
N ARG A 1007 -12.81 3.86 -21.38
CA ARG A 1007 -12.43 4.92 -20.45
C ARG A 1007 -12.06 4.32 -19.10
N THR A 1008 -10.76 4.26 -18.77
CA THR A 1008 -10.31 3.57 -17.55
C THR A 1008 -10.60 4.38 -16.28
N GLY A 1009 -10.52 5.72 -16.36
CA GLY A 1009 -10.53 6.60 -15.20
C GLY A 1009 -9.15 6.82 -14.57
N ASP A 1010 -8.12 6.10 -15.05
CA ASP A 1010 -6.74 6.26 -14.59
C ASP A 1010 -6.10 7.47 -15.26
N LEU A 1011 -5.17 8.13 -14.57
CA LEU A 1011 -4.33 9.18 -15.14
C LEU A 1011 -2.95 8.63 -15.48
N GLY A 1012 -2.44 8.99 -16.64
CA GLY A 1012 -1.10 8.61 -17.11
C GLY A 1012 -0.42 9.75 -17.86
N ARG A 1013 0.86 9.56 -18.17
CA ARG A 1013 1.63 10.42 -19.07
C ARG A 1013 2.58 9.56 -19.90
N TRP A 1014 2.84 9.97 -21.14
CA TRP A 1014 3.91 9.34 -21.93
C TRP A 1014 5.25 9.85 -21.44
N LEU A 1015 6.22 8.93 -21.31
CA LEU A 1015 7.60 9.23 -20.92
C LEU A 1015 8.49 9.42 -22.14
#